data_AF-A0A7S3D953-F1
#
_entry.id   AF-A0A7S3D953-F1
#
_cell.length_a   1.000
_cell.length_b   1.000
_cell.length_c   1.000
_cell.angle_alpha   90.00
_cell.angle_beta   90.00
_cell.angle_gamma   90.00
#
_symmetry.space_group_name_H-M   'P 1'
#
loop_
_entity.id
_entity.type
_entity.pdbx_description
1 polymer ?
#
loop_
_entity_poly.entity_id
_entity_poly.type
_entity_poly.pdbx_seq_one_letter_code
_entity_poly.pdbx_strand_id
1 'polypeptide(L)'
;MPQLSASILSSLSTAEKPRVATRKKPQSELSSRVAKHPRSGELHRDEPARVFQHESKSCRNNKEHVLSKRSSPVENREWHFESTGTDTDNKDSEDGDDSSEELLRALNASAARRRERHKHSSSCFESRPLHFRSSAPSSVQIPAEESHSVWNRENLTDDHRTLLYLISKYTFRSGRCLEDEDAEQYRWIRHVPLMVLIFEGITSDIFNYDYAPAAILVGTRRTYCNISQEGKDDIDDLREAGFIYSLKLMSTQQRALTAYQLSDDGVQLLSERLPLQIKETVDKFLDGPGGLWNVFWNGEAFVLESGGIMKTSAVTDCEDVSYATSPYIPRCLRCGGRPTSDNFQKAAQQLSSHDNIKDDLSEVIHLDNVRVLVVEWIPFGVNQTVAMNERVGSSERIQGGFFTAAKDVDPEETYFEFKDNSEDLTVVTPLDSASTRYLNFEAEIRYPEDEGIVQLEHFGVHVHTSGSIIYGLQVESILNRLKNGMSLDHLARLLVDVHSDSSKLMKGLMSTYQKSLMDIVFYGDAQNRDKLNCIIAEKVSPELSASAFLDKEEKENELKQILGETKYSTDLDNGAILVVGSQGLLFVSSNPHEAEATLISYMTLAGIDLFVRDFFIRTFVLDEQLKEIRGLINTYNEDPTRIPLIRKLLGETSHHIAVLEEILQFLMEALSSFASNKDLGDATYQNELERALDLDHQYAYVLERIHDLKKTLVGAKTKQENLRDMMDVVTENEQFRIQENLQANTKSLEDVFRANERASSSLEMMQIILSGSLAFDILDRLTGEWSVAETWWASKYIVEPLIHTPGVWFALNLFLWFLLGYGLYLLSCYLSDKAQGVLMVRLKPNWKISLKRLKGFLKKKDIKEEEVSADGSNRIYKTTWEEEASPTNGPWGTLAPRVELVYDPVHEFILKAVISVQTNGHPTTEEDIVKRLEKDLRQEQVLATEGETAEVTSTGIKTFT
;
A
#
# COMPACT_ATOMS: atom_id res chain seq x y z
N MET A 1 41.56 33.76 22.17
CA MET A 1 41.11 35.05 22.74
C MET A 1 39.89 35.53 21.96
N PRO A 2 38.98 36.31 22.58
CA PRO A 2 37.72 36.76 21.96
C PRO A 2 37.89 38.08 21.16
N GLN A 3 36.74 38.62 20.69
CA GLN A 3 36.48 39.88 19.96
C GLN A 3 36.42 39.79 18.42
N LEU A 4 35.59 40.57 17.71
CA LEU A 4 34.19 41.02 17.95
C LEU A 4 33.67 41.73 16.68
N SER A 5 32.48 41.36 16.20
CA SER A 5 31.51 42.18 15.42
C SER A 5 31.88 42.86 14.07
N ALA A 6 30.87 42.84 13.18
CA ALA A 6 30.59 43.79 12.08
C ALA A 6 31.47 43.80 10.80
N SER A 7 30.95 44.02 9.59
CA SER A 7 29.70 43.63 8.90
C SER A 7 29.68 44.23 7.47
N ILE A 8 28.83 43.67 6.59
CA ILE A 8 28.26 44.21 5.32
C ILE A 8 28.68 43.48 4.01
N LEU A 9 27.67 42.79 3.46
CA LEU A 9 27.35 42.43 2.06
C LEU A 9 28.31 42.83 0.92
N SER A 10 28.67 41.85 0.06
CA SER A 10 28.17 41.83 -1.34
C SER A 10 28.48 40.53 -2.14
N SER A 11 27.42 39.96 -2.73
CA SER A 11 27.33 39.32 -4.06
C SER A 11 28.33 38.25 -4.58
N LEU A 12 27.73 37.10 -4.93
CA LEU A 12 27.92 36.28 -6.14
C LEU A 12 29.23 35.47 -6.33
N SER A 13 29.03 34.18 -6.62
CA SER A 13 30.09 33.18 -6.79
C SER A 13 30.30 32.76 -8.26
N THR A 14 31.54 32.35 -8.54
CA THR A 14 31.90 31.27 -9.48
C THR A 14 31.22 31.22 -10.86
N ALA A 15 31.94 31.70 -11.87
CA ALA A 15 31.80 31.22 -13.24
C ALA A 15 33.16 30.84 -13.81
N GLU A 16 33.39 29.55 -14.10
CA GLU A 16 34.30 29.13 -15.18
C GLU A 16 34.01 27.69 -15.61
N LYS A 17 34.23 27.38 -16.90
CA LYS A 17 33.93 26.07 -17.51
C LYS A 17 35.21 25.24 -17.69
N PRO A 18 35.22 23.93 -17.40
CA PRO A 18 36.36 23.07 -17.71
C PRO A 18 36.54 22.90 -19.23
N ARG A 19 37.79 22.69 -19.67
CA ARG A 19 38.15 22.46 -21.08
C ARG A 19 38.13 20.98 -21.45
N VAL A 20 37.80 20.72 -22.71
CA VAL A 20 37.90 19.40 -23.37
C VAL A 20 39.36 18.91 -23.43
N ALA A 21 39.58 17.61 -23.16
CA ALA A 21 40.86 16.94 -23.40
C ALA A 21 40.63 15.54 -24.02
N THR A 22 41.20 15.30 -25.21
CA THR A 22 41.01 14.06 -25.98
C THR A 22 42.26 13.16 -25.98
N ARG A 23 42.11 11.86 -25.69
CA ARG A 23 43.07 10.77 -26.00
C ARG A 23 42.27 9.50 -26.34
N LYS A 24 42.36 8.90 -27.53
CA LYS A 24 43.47 8.18 -28.19
C LYS A 24 43.91 6.89 -27.48
N LYS A 25 43.47 5.75 -28.05
CA LYS A 25 44.16 4.44 -28.13
C LYS A 25 45.55 4.60 -28.83
N PRO A 26 46.54 3.66 -28.74
CA PRO A 26 46.35 2.21 -28.92
C PRO A 26 47.28 1.23 -28.13
N GLN A 27 47.22 -0.04 -28.55
CA GLN A 27 48.23 -1.14 -28.60
C GLN A 27 49.72 -0.79 -28.34
N SER A 28 50.61 -1.70 -27.89
CA SER A 28 50.51 -3.12 -27.44
C SER A 28 51.87 -3.68 -26.94
N GLU A 29 51.88 -4.94 -26.48
CA GLU A 29 53.01 -5.94 -26.51
C GLU A 29 54.09 -6.08 -25.40
N LEU A 30 54.38 -7.37 -25.13
CA LEU A 30 55.64 -8.08 -24.75
C LEU A 30 56.39 -7.94 -23.39
N SER A 31 56.14 -8.96 -22.54
CA SER A 31 57.12 -9.98 -22.04
C SER A 31 58.34 -9.67 -21.14
N SER A 32 58.25 -10.11 -19.87
CA SER A 32 59.28 -10.85 -19.08
C SER A 32 58.65 -11.22 -17.72
N ARG A 33 58.57 -12.44 -17.16
CA ARG A 33 59.34 -13.71 -17.19
C ARG A 33 60.62 -13.70 -16.34
N VAL A 34 60.73 -14.70 -15.43
CA VAL A 34 61.86 -15.06 -14.53
C VAL A 34 61.99 -14.20 -13.25
N ALA A 35 62.29 -14.71 -12.04
CA ALA A 35 61.96 -15.95 -11.30
C ALA A 35 62.61 -15.92 -9.89
N LYS A 36 62.04 -16.61 -8.87
CA LYS A 36 62.75 -17.56 -7.95
C LYS A 36 61.88 -18.15 -6.82
N HIS A 37 61.59 -19.44 -6.92
CA HIS A 37 61.47 -20.40 -5.78
C HIS A 37 62.89 -20.75 -5.26
N PRO A 38 63.09 -21.22 -4.01
CA PRO A 38 62.88 -22.66 -3.60
C PRO A 38 62.51 -22.86 -2.08
N ARG A 39 62.35 -24.06 -1.46
CA ARG A 39 61.89 -25.43 -1.82
C ARG A 39 61.78 -26.30 -0.53
N SER A 40 60.69 -27.08 -0.37
CA SER A 40 60.58 -28.39 0.33
C SER A 40 59.09 -28.73 0.51
N GLY A 41 58.50 -29.90 0.23
CA GLY A 41 59.01 -31.23 -0.19
C GLY A 41 58.99 -32.24 0.96
N GLU A 42 58.53 -33.50 0.84
CA GLU A 42 57.81 -34.28 -0.20
C GLU A 42 56.93 -35.35 0.54
N LEU A 43 56.08 -36.25 0.00
CA LEU A 43 55.85 -36.86 -1.33
C LEU A 43 54.30 -36.95 -1.58
N HIS A 44 53.49 -38.00 -1.83
CA HIS A 44 53.65 -39.44 -2.15
C HIS A 44 52.40 -40.08 -2.86
N ARG A 45 52.61 -40.73 -4.04
CA ARG A 45 51.91 -41.91 -4.65
C ARG A 45 50.45 -41.95 -5.19
N ASP A 46 50.37 -42.64 -6.35
CA ASP A 46 49.38 -43.58 -6.93
C ASP A 46 48.09 -43.12 -7.70
N GLU A 47 48.11 -43.39 -9.01
CA GLU A 47 46.99 -43.66 -9.96
C GLU A 47 46.44 -45.11 -9.77
N PRO A 48 45.44 -45.68 -10.53
CA PRO A 48 44.72 -45.24 -11.75
C PRO A 48 43.16 -45.43 -11.64
N ALA A 49 42.27 -45.46 -12.67
CA ALA A 49 42.41 -45.58 -14.12
C ALA A 49 41.17 -45.13 -14.95
N ARG A 50 41.40 -44.42 -16.08
CA ARG A 50 40.77 -44.57 -17.44
C ARG A 50 39.24 -44.32 -17.57
N VAL A 51 38.64 -44.02 -18.75
CA VAL A 51 39.01 -44.28 -20.18
C VAL A 51 38.75 -43.04 -21.09
N PHE A 52 39.64 -42.87 -22.09
CA PHE A 52 39.57 -42.16 -23.40
C PHE A 52 38.20 -41.63 -23.91
N GLN A 53 38.08 -40.42 -24.51
CA GLN A 53 38.56 -40.00 -25.86
C GLN A 53 37.98 -40.86 -27.01
N HIS A 54 37.61 -40.34 -28.20
CA HIS A 54 38.22 -39.25 -28.98
C HIS A 54 37.22 -38.41 -29.81
N GLU A 55 37.77 -37.38 -30.49
CA GLU A 55 37.18 -36.49 -31.50
C GLU A 55 36.55 -37.25 -32.72
N SER A 56 35.72 -36.67 -33.60
CA SER A 56 36.13 -35.61 -34.55
C SER A 56 35.05 -35.29 -35.62
N LYS A 57 35.25 -34.18 -36.38
CA LYS A 57 35.06 -33.94 -37.84
C LYS A 57 33.91 -34.65 -38.60
N SER A 58 33.25 -34.09 -39.63
CA SER A 58 33.21 -32.75 -40.30
C SER A 58 32.22 -32.87 -41.49
N CYS A 59 31.81 -31.76 -42.15
CA CYS A 59 31.13 -31.74 -43.48
C CYS A 59 29.68 -32.31 -43.55
N ARG A 60 28.81 -31.96 -44.53
CA ARG A 60 28.58 -30.71 -45.32
C ARG A 60 27.26 -30.81 -46.12
N ASN A 61 26.74 -29.66 -46.57
CA ASN A 61 25.93 -29.42 -47.78
C ASN A 61 24.45 -29.90 -47.93
N ASN A 62 23.57 -28.91 -48.16
CA ASN A 62 22.59 -28.73 -49.27
C ASN A 62 21.53 -29.83 -49.51
N LYS A 63 20.22 -29.57 -49.41
CA LYS A 63 19.37 -28.72 -50.31
C LYS A 63 18.00 -28.45 -49.65
N GLU A 64 17.42 -27.24 -49.69
CA GLU A 64 16.74 -26.52 -50.79
C GLU A 64 15.34 -27.05 -51.21
N HIS A 65 14.33 -26.19 -51.02
CA HIS A 65 13.06 -26.07 -51.80
C HIS A 65 11.98 -27.18 -51.67
N VAL A 66 10.67 -26.91 -51.85
CA VAL A 66 9.95 -25.68 -52.26
C VAL A 66 8.56 -25.54 -51.57
N LEU A 67 7.90 -24.39 -51.69
CA LEU A 67 6.59 -24.08 -51.08
C LEU A 67 5.40 -24.86 -51.69
N SER A 68 4.33 -25.03 -50.90
CA SER A 68 2.95 -24.86 -51.40
C SER A 68 1.99 -24.39 -50.28
N LYS A 69 0.91 -23.67 -50.65
CA LYS A 69 -0.10 -23.10 -49.73
C LYS A 69 -1.42 -23.87 -49.79
N ARG A 70 -2.12 -23.99 -48.64
CA ARG A 70 -3.60 -24.05 -48.44
C ARG A 70 -3.87 -24.30 -46.94
N SER A 71 -4.75 -23.65 -46.17
CA SER A 71 -6.15 -23.19 -46.33
C SER A 71 -7.10 -24.34 -46.72
N SER A 72 -8.12 -24.73 -45.94
CA SER A 72 -8.98 -24.00 -45.00
C SER A 72 -9.63 -24.95 -43.94
N PRO A 73 -10.41 -24.46 -42.94
CA PRO A 73 -10.83 -25.23 -41.74
C PRO A 73 -12.33 -25.64 -41.71
N VAL A 74 -12.82 -26.04 -40.52
CA VAL A 74 -14.25 -26.29 -40.13
C VAL A 74 -14.77 -27.69 -40.60
N GLU A 75 -15.62 -28.48 -39.92
CA GLU A 75 -16.63 -28.23 -38.86
C GLU A 75 -16.80 -29.36 -37.80
N ASN A 76 -17.67 -29.10 -36.81
CA ASN A 76 -18.07 -29.91 -35.64
C ASN A 76 -18.71 -31.28 -35.93
N ARG A 77 -18.71 -32.19 -34.93
CA ARG A 77 -19.95 -32.59 -34.22
C ARG A 77 -19.75 -33.36 -32.91
N GLU A 78 -20.80 -33.34 -32.08
CA GLU A 78 -20.89 -33.93 -30.75
C GLU A 78 -21.04 -35.46 -30.77
N TRP A 79 -20.82 -36.10 -29.61
CA TRP A 79 -21.09 -37.51 -29.37
C TRP A 79 -22.04 -37.69 -28.19
N HIS A 80 -23.17 -38.36 -28.43
CA HIS A 80 -23.90 -39.06 -27.38
C HIS A 80 -23.13 -40.32 -26.97
N PHE A 81 -23.32 -40.78 -25.73
CA PHE A 81 -22.92 -42.12 -25.30
C PHE A 81 -24.13 -42.84 -24.71
N GLU A 82 -24.35 -44.06 -25.16
CA GLU A 82 -25.43 -44.96 -24.70
C GLU A 82 -24.82 -46.31 -24.32
N SER A 83 -25.47 -47.05 -23.42
CA SER A 83 -24.87 -48.16 -22.69
C SER A 83 -24.95 -49.51 -23.38
N THR A 84 -23.85 -50.25 -23.43
CA THR A 84 -23.83 -51.71 -23.45
C THR A 84 -22.69 -52.26 -22.60
N GLY A 85 -22.85 -53.49 -22.10
CA GLY A 85 -21.82 -54.30 -21.47
C GLY A 85 -22.29 -55.75 -21.39
N THR A 86 -21.35 -56.68 -21.24
CA THR A 86 -21.61 -58.10 -20.92
C THR A 86 -20.30 -58.77 -20.47
N ASP A 87 -20.42 -59.64 -19.45
CA ASP A 87 -19.69 -60.91 -19.20
C ASP A 87 -18.14 -60.88 -19.13
N THR A 88 -17.46 -61.65 -18.26
CA THR A 88 -17.65 -63.11 -18.04
C THR A 88 -17.29 -63.63 -16.64
N ASP A 89 -17.96 -64.74 -16.29
CA ASP A 89 -17.54 -65.90 -15.48
C ASP A 89 -17.35 -65.84 -13.95
N ASN A 90 -18.10 -66.75 -13.29
CA ASN A 90 -18.02 -67.11 -11.87
C ASN A 90 -16.82 -68.04 -11.57
N LYS A 91 -16.37 -68.08 -10.30
CA LYS A 91 -16.72 -69.20 -9.39
C LYS A 91 -16.22 -69.09 -7.93
N ASP A 92 -17.21 -69.07 -7.04
CA ASP A 92 -17.37 -69.93 -5.85
C ASP A 92 -16.21 -70.03 -4.83
N SER A 93 -16.29 -69.23 -3.77
CA SER A 93 -16.05 -69.67 -2.37
C SER A 93 -16.78 -68.70 -1.43
N GLU A 94 -17.43 -69.23 -0.39
CA GLU A 94 -18.33 -68.48 0.51
C GLU A 94 -17.61 -68.03 1.79
N ASP A 95 -17.92 -66.82 2.29
CA ASP A 95 -18.45 -66.62 3.66
C ASP A 95 -18.64 -65.12 4.02
N GLY A 96 -19.84 -64.78 4.52
CA GLY A 96 -20.13 -63.67 5.45
C GLY A 96 -19.85 -62.21 5.06
N ASP A 97 -20.80 -61.55 4.38
CA ASP A 97 -20.92 -60.08 4.39
C ASP A 97 -22.33 -59.61 4.82
N ASP A 98 -22.53 -59.46 6.13
CA ASP A 98 -23.69 -58.80 6.74
C ASP A 98 -23.51 -57.27 6.86
N SER A 99 -22.34 -56.73 6.48
CA SER A 99 -21.94 -55.35 6.77
C SER A 99 -22.44 -54.33 5.74
N SER A 100 -22.59 -54.76 4.48
CA SER A 100 -22.96 -53.88 3.37
C SER A 100 -24.46 -53.51 3.35
N GLU A 101 -25.34 -54.39 3.85
CA GLU A 101 -26.78 -54.11 3.98
C GLU A 101 -27.07 -53.03 5.04
N GLU A 102 -26.42 -53.05 6.20
CA GLU A 102 -26.59 -51.98 7.20
C GLU A 102 -26.09 -50.63 6.70
N LEU A 103 -24.94 -50.59 6.01
CA LEU A 103 -24.41 -49.35 5.41
C LEU A 103 -25.36 -48.77 4.36
N LEU A 104 -25.96 -49.62 3.50
CA LEU A 104 -26.96 -49.18 2.52
C LEU A 104 -28.26 -48.69 3.18
N ARG A 105 -28.70 -49.32 4.27
CA ARG A 105 -29.87 -48.85 5.06
C ARG A 105 -29.58 -47.50 5.73
N ALA A 106 -28.39 -47.33 6.31
CA ALA A 106 -27.94 -46.08 6.94
C ALA A 106 -27.82 -44.93 5.92
N LEU A 107 -27.22 -45.17 4.75
CA LEU A 107 -27.11 -44.20 3.66
C LEU A 107 -28.49 -43.74 3.16
N ASN A 108 -29.42 -44.68 2.92
CA ASN A 108 -30.78 -44.34 2.50
C ASN A 108 -31.56 -43.57 3.58
N ALA A 109 -31.39 -43.90 4.86
CA ALA A 109 -31.96 -43.14 5.97
C ALA A 109 -31.39 -41.70 6.05
N SER A 110 -30.09 -41.51 5.75
CA SER A 110 -29.47 -40.19 5.68
C SER A 110 -30.03 -39.34 4.53
N ALA A 111 -30.27 -39.95 3.37
CA ALA A 111 -30.83 -39.29 2.19
C ALA A 111 -32.29 -38.87 2.39
N ALA A 112 -33.09 -39.68 3.12
CA ALA A 112 -34.44 -39.33 3.51
C ALA A 112 -34.47 -38.07 4.39
N ARG A 113 -33.68 -38.04 5.47
CA ARG A 113 -33.59 -36.88 6.39
C ARG A 113 -33.13 -35.60 5.68
N ARG A 114 -32.28 -35.71 4.65
CA ARG A 114 -31.85 -34.57 3.81
C ARG A 114 -32.98 -34.00 2.95
N ARG A 115 -33.93 -34.82 2.50
CA ARG A 115 -35.11 -34.39 1.72
C ARG A 115 -36.20 -33.75 2.58
N GLU A 116 -36.31 -34.09 3.86
CA GLU A 116 -37.28 -33.46 4.76
C GLU A 116 -36.85 -32.06 5.21
N ARG A 117 -35.57 -31.83 5.51
CA ARG A 117 -35.07 -30.47 5.85
C ARG A 117 -35.33 -29.45 4.72
N HIS A 118 -35.19 -29.84 3.46
CA HIS A 118 -35.53 -28.99 2.31
C HIS A 118 -37.03 -28.69 2.15
N LYS A 119 -37.94 -29.41 2.83
CA LYS A 119 -39.38 -29.12 2.85
C LYS A 119 -39.82 -28.15 3.96
N HIS A 120 -38.90 -27.67 4.80
CA HIS A 120 -39.19 -26.61 5.77
C HIS A 120 -38.48 -25.28 5.45
N SER A 121 -37.57 -25.25 4.47
CA SER A 121 -36.93 -24.00 3.99
C SER A 121 -37.58 -23.42 2.73
N SER A 122 -38.77 -23.89 2.32
CA SER A 122 -39.37 -23.59 1.00
C SER A 122 -40.79 -23.01 1.05
N SER A 123 -41.28 -22.57 2.21
CA SER A 123 -42.66 -22.09 2.40
C SER A 123 -42.76 -20.59 2.70
N CYS A 124 -41.87 -19.78 2.11
CA CYS A 124 -41.89 -18.31 2.20
C CYS A 124 -41.26 -17.62 0.96
N PHE A 125 -41.74 -17.95 -0.26
CA PHE A 125 -41.61 -17.05 -1.42
C PHE A 125 -42.57 -17.45 -2.57
N GLU A 126 -43.83 -17.01 -2.48
CA GLU A 126 -44.71 -16.87 -3.65
C GLU A 126 -45.23 -15.43 -3.71
N SER A 127 -44.88 -14.70 -4.77
CA SER A 127 -45.48 -13.40 -5.08
C SER A 127 -45.57 -13.21 -6.58
N ARG A 128 -46.79 -12.94 -7.08
CA ARG A 128 -47.09 -12.74 -8.51
C ARG A 128 -46.55 -11.40 -9.01
N PRO A 129 -46.24 -11.26 -10.32
CA PRO A 129 -45.93 -9.95 -10.89
C PRO A 129 -47.16 -9.03 -10.85
N LEU A 130 -47.00 -7.87 -10.21
CA LEU A 130 -47.97 -6.78 -10.25
C LEU A 130 -47.29 -5.54 -10.84
N HIS A 131 -47.92 -4.95 -11.86
CA HIS A 131 -47.46 -3.67 -12.42
C HIS A 131 -47.60 -2.56 -11.37
N PHE A 132 -46.49 -1.92 -11.01
CA PHE A 132 -46.53 -0.69 -10.22
C PHE A 132 -46.38 0.55 -11.13
N ARG A 133 -47.25 1.54 -10.94
CA ARG A 133 -47.13 2.86 -11.56
C ARG A 133 -46.28 3.77 -10.67
N SER A 134 -45.70 4.81 -11.24
CA SER A 134 -44.95 5.82 -10.48
C SER A 134 -45.86 6.61 -9.53
N SER A 135 -45.52 6.56 -8.25
CA SER A 135 -45.98 7.47 -7.19
C SER A 135 -44.80 7.70 -6.24
N ALA A 136 -44.62 8.94 -5.77
CA ALA A 136 -43.50 9.30 -4.90
C ALA A 136 -43.51 8.51 -3.57
N PRO A 137 -42.33 8.25 -2.96
CA PRO A 137 -42.26 7.49 -1.71
C PRO A 137 -42.84 8.31 -0.55
N SER A 138 -43.90 7.78 0.07
CA SER A 138 -44.35 8.23 1.39
C SER A 138 -43.33 7.86 2.47
N SER A 139 -43.26 8.67 3.52
CA SER A 139 -42.35 8.49 4.67
C SER A 139 -42.30 7.05 5.19
N VAL A 140 -41.09 6.48 5.25
CA VAL A 140 -40.85 5.16 5.86
C VAL A 140 -41.08 5.27 7.37
N GLN A 141 -42.15 4.66 7.86
CA GLN A 141 -42.31 4.40 9.28
C GLN A 141 -41.36 3.27 9.67
N ILE A 142 -40.34 3.59 10.46
CA ILE A 142 -39.54 2.59 11.18
C ILE A 142 -40.50 1.92 12.18
N PRO A 143 -40.62 0.59 12.19
CA PRO A 143 -41.44 -0.08 13.20
C PRO A 143 -40.83 0.17 14.58
N ALA A 144 -41.65 0.58 15.54
CA ALA A 144 -41.23 0.65 16.93
C ALA A 144 -41.02 -0.78 17.44
N GLU A 145 -39.80 -1.11 17.86
CA GLU A 145 -39.55 -2.29 18.68
C GLU A 145 -40.10 -1.99 20.08
N GLU A 146 -41.30 -2.49 20.38
CA GLU A 146 -41.89 -2.43 21.73
C GLU A 146 -41.14 -3.39 22.68
N SER A 147 -39.89 -3.04 23.01
CA SER A 147 -39.16 -3.64 24.12
C SER A 147 -39.68 -3.06 25.43
N HIS A 148 -40.13 -3.93 26.34
CA HIS A 148 -40.44 -3.53 27.71
C HIS A 148 -39.14 -3.33 28.49
N SER A 149 -38.46 -2.19 28.30
CA SER A 149 -37.30 -1.82 29.12
C SER A 149 -37.72 -1.56 30.56
N VAL A 150 -36.95 -2.11 31.52
CA VAL A 150 -37.18 -1.96 32.97
C VAL A 150 -36.40 -0.75 33.53
N TRP A 151 -36.05 0.18 32.64
CA TRP A 151 -35.32 1.41 32.94
C TRP A 151 -36.28 2.52 33.39
N ASN A 152 -36.30 2.79 34.70
CA ASN A 152 -37.04 3.95 35.22
C ASN A 152 -36.39 5.25 34.74
N ARG A 153 -37.20 6.17 34.19
CA ARG A 153 -36.79 7.54 33.76
C ARG A 153 -36.27 8.44 34.90
N GLU A 154 -35.96 7.88 36.07
CA GLU A 154 -35.54 8.57 37.30
C GLU A 154 -34.09 8.25 37.71
N ASN A 155 -33.47 7.21 37.12
CA ASN A 155 -32.10 6.78 37.45
C ASN A 155 -30.99 7.50 36.66
N LEU A 156 -31.34 8.24 35.61
CA LEU A 156 -30.36 8.93 34.73
C LEU A 156 -29.51 9.95 35.51
N THR A 157 -28.18 9.83 35.47
CA THR A 157 -27.24 10.82 36.05
C THR A 157 -27.32 12.17 35.30
N ASP A 158 -26.60 13.19 35.78
CA ASP A 158 -26.48 14.45 35.02
C ASP A 158 -25.49 14.34 33.85
N ASP A 159 -24.51 13.43 33.91
CA ASP A 159 -23.58 13.11 32.81
C ASP A 159 -24.32 12.43 31.65
N HIS A 160 -25.16 11.41 31.91
CA HIS A 160 -26.09 10.82 30.94
C HIS A 160 -26.92 11.90 30.20
N ARG A 161 -27.39 12.91 30.92
CA ARG A 161 -28.19 14.04 30.37
C ARG A 161 -27.34 14.98 29.51
N THR A 162 -26.10 15.23 29.94
CA THR A 162 -25.10 16.04 29.26
C THR A 162 -24.67 15.39 27.94
N LEU A 163 -24.41 14.09 27.96
CA LEU A 163 -24.09 13.26 26.81
C LEU A 163 -25.24 13.21 25.79
N LEU A 164 -26.47 12.97 26.25
CA LEU A 164 -27.66 12.99 25.39
C LEU A 164 -27.86 14.36 24.72
N TYR A 165 -27.55 15.46 25.43
CA TYR A 165 -27.62 16.81 24.86
C TYR A 165 -26.50 17.08 23.85
N LEU A 166 -25.26 16.67 24.12
CA LEU A 166 -24.14 16.73 23.17
C LEU A 166 -24.49 15.99 21.86
N ILE A 167 -25.00 14.75 21.95
CA ILE A 167 -25.41 13.97 20.78
C ILE A 167 -26.57 14.66 20.04
N SER A 168 -27.46 15.38 20.73
CA SER A 168 -28.56 16.13 20.09
C SER A 168 -28.10 17.32 19.23
N LYS A 169 -26.90 17.86 19.47
CA LYS A 169 -26.34 18.97 18.67
C LYS A 169 -25.77 18.50 17.34
N TYR A 170 -25.19 17.30 17.32
CA TYR A 170 -24.63 16.68 16.11
C TYR A 170 -25.62 15.86 15.28
N THR A 171 -26.76 15.49 15.85
CA THR A 171 -27.73 14.60 15.21
C THR A 171 -29.01 15.33 14.88
N PHE A 172 -29.56 15.07 13.69
CA PHE A 172 -30.76 15.75 13.23
C PHE A 172 -31.65 14.80 12.42
N ARG A 173 -32.95 14.88 12.67
CA ARG A 173 -33.98 14.11 11.98
C ARG A 173 -34.81 15.07 11.14
N SER A 174 -34.97 14.75 9.85
CA SER A 174 -35.70 15.62 8.91
C SER A 174 -37.11 15.95 9.43
N GLY A 175 -37.50 17.23 9.34
CA GLY A 175 -38.79 17.73 9.81
C GLY A 175 -38.80 18.53 11.13
N ARG A 176 -37.65 18.99 11.67
CA ARG A 176 -37.61 19.86 12.87
C ARG A 176 -36.92 21.23 12.70
N CYS A 177 -36.30 21.55 11.55
CA CYS A 177 -35.92 22.93 11.22
C CYS A 177 -37.10 23.66 10.59
N LEU A 178 -37.35 24.91 11.02
CA LEU A 178 -38.28 25.84 10.37
C LEU A 178 -37.56 26.97 9.61
N GLU A 179 -36.22 26.99 9.65
CA GLU A 179 -35.40 28.12 9.18
C GLU A 179 -34.36 27.73 8.10
N ASP A 180 -34.09 26.43 7.90
CA ASP A 180 -33.24 25.89 6.82
C ASP A 180 -34.09 25.13 5.78
N GLU A 181 -34.36 25.74 4.63
CA GLU A 181 -35.13 25.09 3.55
C GLU A 181 -34.36 23.94 2.84
N ASP A 182 -33.03 23.87 2.99
CA ASP A 182 -32.16 22.84 2.39
C ASP A 182 -31.97 21.58 3.27
N ALA A 183 -32.55 21.52 4.47
CA ALA A 183 -32.23 20.53 5.52
C ALA A 183 -32.94 19.15 5.38
N GLU A 184 -32.99 18.57 4.17
CA GLU A 184 -33.60 17.24 3.96
C GLU A 184 -32.83 16.05 4.59
N GLN A 185 -31.62 16.27 5.11
CA GLN A 185 -30.66 15.21 5.43
C GLN A 185 -30.67 14.77 6.91
N TYR A 186 -30.76 13.45 7.14
CA TYR A 186 -30.61 12.83 8.46
C TYR A 186 -29.13 12.81 8.89
N ARG A 187 -28.80 13.39 10.04
CA ARG A 187 -27.42 13.41 10.60
C ARG A 187 -27.28 12.45 11.77
N TRP A 188 -26.21 11.67 11.75
CA TRP A 188 -25.81 10.66 12.74
C TRP A 188 -24.36 10.92 13.17
N ILE A 189 -24.06 10.89 14.47
CA ILE A 189 -22.68 11.02 14.97
C ILE A 189 -22.01 9.65 14.95
N ARG A 190 -20.75 9.56 14.53
CA ARG A 190 -19.98 8.30 14.50
C ARG A 190 -19.33 8.04 15.86
N HIS A 191 -19.24 6.77 16.28
CA HIS A 191 -18.70 6.38 17.59
C HIS A 191 -17.31 6.97 17.90
N VAL A 192 -16.31 6.82 17.01
CA VAL A 192 -14.95 7.33 17.28
C VAL A 192 -14.91 8.86 17.46
N PRO A 193 -15.48 9.69 16.55
CA PRO A 193 -15.71 11.13 16.81
C PRO A 193 -16.43 11.48 18.12
N LEU A 194 -17.40 10.66 18.56
CA LEU A 194 -18.09 10.89 19.83
C LEU A 194 -17.14 10.66 21.02
N MET A 195 -16.31 9.60 21.02
CA MET A 195 -15.33 9.37 22.09
C MET A 195 -14.30 10.50 22.18
N VAL A 196 -13.87 11.07 21.04
CA VAL A 196 -12.97 12.24 21.02
C VAL A 196 -13.62 13.48 21.64
N LEU A 197 -14.92 13.72 21.38
CA LEU A 197 -15.66 14.82 22.00
C LEU A 197 -15.93 14.60 23.50
N ILE A 198 -16.02 13.35 23.95
CA ILE A 198 -16.10 13.01 25.38
C ILE A 198 -14.76 13.32 26.06
N PHE A 199 -13.63 12.86 25.52
CA PHE A 199 -12.30 13.16 26.05
C PHE A 199 -12.01 14.68 26.14
N GLU A 200 -12.30 15.42 25.07
CA GLU A 200 -12.17 16.90 25.06
C GLU A 200 -13.14 17.58 26.05
N GLY A 201 -14.24 16.91 26.43
CA GLY A 201 -15.20 17.36 27.43
C GLY A 201 -14.76 17.07 28.87
N ILE A 202 -14.16 15.91 29.15
CA ILE A 202 -13.55 15.56 30.44
C ILE A 202 -12.44 16.56 30.75
N THR A 203 -11.50 16.76 29.82
CA THR A 203 -10.41 17.76 29.89
C THR A 203 -10.89 19.24 29.85
N SER A 204 -12.21 19.48 29.90
CA SER A 204 -12.85 20.80 30.00
C SER A 204 -13.80 20.92 31.21
N ASP A 205 -13.74 19.99 32.17
CA ASP A 205 -14.60 19.89 33.36
C ASP A 205 -16.12 19.77 33.06
N ILE A 206 -16.49 19.08 31.97
CA ILE A 206 -17.90 18.96 31.51
C ILE A 206 -18.53 17.61 31.88
N PHE A 207 -17.72 16.56 31.91
CA PHE A 207 -18.11 15.21 32.29
C PHE A 207 -17.25 14.75 33.46
N ASN A 208 -17.84 14.08 34.44
CA ASN A 208 -17.13 13.45 35.55
C ASN A 208 -16.91 11.95 35.23
N TYR A 209 -16.14 11.65 34.18
CA TYR A 209 -15.75 10.29 33.81
C TYR A 209 -14.22 10.14 33.77
N ASP A 210 -13.66 9.03 34.24
CA ASP A 210 -12.24 8.71 34.06
C ASP A 210 -11.92 8.30 32.60
N TYR A 211 -10.66 8.36 32.18
CA TYR A 211 -10.16 7.85 30.91
C TYR A 211 -8.86 7.05 31.04
N ALA A 212 -8.76 6.01 30.22
CA ALA A 212 -7.56 5.19 30.09
C ALA A 212 -7.12 5.08 28.62
N PRO A 213 -5.82 4.92 28.34
CA PRO A 213 -5.33 4.74 26.99
C PRO A 213 -5.73 3.36 26.45
N ALA A 214 -6.46 3.33 25.35
CA ALA A 214 -6.93 2.10 24.70
C ALA A 214 -6.75 2.18 23.18
N ALA A 215 -6.38 1.06 22.57
CA ALA A 215 -6.00 1.02 21.16
C ALA A 215 -7.20 0.89 20.21
N ILE A 216 -7.48 1.96 19.46
CA ILE A 216 -8.53 2.05 18.44
C ILE A 216 -7.96 1.77 17.05
N LEU A 217 -8.74 1.14 16.18
CA LEU A 217 -8.43 0.94 14.76
C LEU A 217 -9.05 2.08 13.91
N VAL A 218 -8.24 3.08 13.56
CA VAL A 218 -8.65 4.33 12.88
C VAL A 218 -8.21 4.33 11.41
N GLY A 219 -9.17 4.28 10.48
CA GLY A 219 -8.83 4.06 9.07
C GLY A 219 -8.15 2.70 8.90
N THR A 220 -7.00 2.63 8.21
CA THR A 220 -6.20 1.38 8.15
C THR A 220 -5.25 1.18 9.33
N ARG A 221 -5.00 2.21 10.15
CA ARG A 221 -3.99 2.22 11.22
C ARG A 221 -4.59 1.84 12.58
N ARG A 222 -3.75 1.38 13.51
CA ARG A 222 -4.10 1.31 14.94
C ARG A 222 -3.39 2.45 15.67
N THR A 223 -4.08 3.07 16.62
CA THR A 223 -3.57 4.20 17.39
C THR A 223 -4.10 4.07 18.81
N TYR A 224 -3.26 4.31 19.81
CA TYR A 224 -3.73 4.46 21.18
C TYR A 224 -4.44 5.79 21.31
N CYS A 225 -5.58 5.77 21.99
CA CYS A 225 -6.39 6.95 22.26
C CYS A 225 -6.85 6.88 23.71
N ASN A 226 -6.94 8.02 24.37
CA ASN A 226 -7.50 8.11 25.70
C ASN A 226 -9.03 7.98 25.59
N ILE A 227 -9.59 6.88 26.11
CA ILE A 227 -11.03 6.56 26.03
C ILE A 227 -11.59 6.39 27.43
N SER A 228 -12.69 7.08 27.72
CA SER A 228 -13.53 6.75 28.88
C SER A 228 -14.36 5.49 28.61
N GLN A 229 -14.28 4.50 29.50
CA GLN A 229 -15.17 3.33 29.46
C GLN A 229 -16.56 3.69 30.03
N GLU A 230 -16.63 4.54 31.05
CA GLU A 230 -17.91 5.06 31.59
C GLU A 230 -18.68 5.83 30.52
N GLY A 231 -18.03 6.76 29.82
CA GLY A 231 -18.62 7.49 28.69
C GLY A 231 -19.00 6.61 27.48
N LYS A 232 -18.70 5.30 27.52
CA LYS A 232 -19.16 4.28 26.58
C LYS A 232 -20.29 3.43 27.19
N ASP A 233 -20.22 3.08 28.48
CA ASP A 233 -21.33 2.44 29.21
C ASP A 233 -22.57 3.34 29.19
N ASP A 234 -22.45 4.64 29.50
CA ASP A 234 -23.52 5.65 29.40
C ASP A 234 -24.16 5.68 27.99
N ILE A 235 -23.41 5.41 26.92
CA ILE A 235 -23.95 5.32 25.55
C ILE A 235 -24.80 4.06 25.37
N ASP A 236 -24.37 2.92 25.91
CA ASP A 236 -25.10 1.67 25.81
C ASP A 236 -26.28 1.60 26.80
N ASP A 237 -26.24 2.27 27.95
CA ASP A 237 -27.37 2.47 28.87
C ASP A 237 -28.43 3.41 28.29
N LEU A 238 -28.04 4.57 27.71
CA LEU A 238 -28.96 5.44 26.96
C LEU A 238 -29.60 4.71 25.75
N ARG A 239 -29.00 3.62 25.28
CA ARG A 239 -29.48 2.75 24.21
C ARG A 239 -30.35 1.59 24.72
N GLU A 240 -30.02 0.95 25.85
CA GLU A 240 -30.89 -0.02 26.53
C GLU A 240 -32.19 0.64 27.04
N ALA A 241 -32.11 1.89 27.52
CA ALA A 241 -33.25 2.69 27.91
C ALA A 241 -34.05 3.26 26.71
N GLY A 242 -33.53 3.16 25.48
CA GLY A 242 -34.23 3.54 24.25
C GLY A 242 -34.19 5.03 23.88
N PHE A 243 -33.34 5.84 24.52
CA PHE A 243 -33.17 7.27 24.19
C PHE A 243 -32.30 7.51 22.95
N ILE A 244 -31.48 6.54 22.55
CA ILE A 244 -30.56 6.62 21.42
C ILE A 244 -30.73 5.41 20.48
N TYR A 245 -30.88 5.66 19.18
CA TYR A 245 -30.78 4.67 18.13
C TYR A 245 -29.33 4.43 17.70
N SER A 246 -28.95 3.17 17.51
CA SER A 246 -27.64 2.76 16.96
C SER A 246 -27.77 2.26 15.53
N LEU A 247 -27.10 2.91 14.58
CA LEU A 247 -26.97 2.50 13.18
C LEU A 247 -25.61 1.83 12.95
N LYS A 248 -25.61 0.56 12.53
CA LYS A 248 -24.41 -0.14 12.08
C LYS A 248 -24.22 0.06 10.58
N LEU A 249 -23.21 0.84 10.22
CA LEU A 249 -22.78 1.14 8.86
C LEU A 249 -21.64 0.21 8.42
N MET A 250 -21.42 0.15 7.12
CA MET A 250 -20.26 -0.51 6.50
C MET A 250 -19.38 0.56 5.85
N SER A 251 -18.08 0.58 6.17
CA SER A 251 -17.12 1.51 5.57
C SER A 251 -16.77 1.13 4.13
N THR A 252 -16.06 1.99 3.41
CA THR A 252 -15.45 1.65 2.10
C THR A 252 -14.46 0.49 2.20
N GLN A 253 -13.86 0.29 3.37
CA GLN A 253 -12.99 -0.85 3.72
C GLN A 253 -13.79 -2.05 4.27
N GLN A 254 -15.11 -2.06 4.06
CA GLN A 254 -16.13 -3.01 4.53
C GLN A 254 -16.08 -3.39 6.03
N ARG A 255 -15.55 -2.52 6.87
CA ARG A 255 -15.61 -2.68 8.34
C ARG A 255 -16.92 -2.13 8.89
N ALA A 256 -17.42 -2.78 9.93
CA ALA A 256 -18.57 -2.26 10.68
C ALA A 256 -18.18 -0.98 11.44
N LEU A 257 -19.01 0.06 11.32
CA LEU A 257 -18.90 1.32 12.07
C LEU A 257 -20.22 1.58 12.78
N THR A 258 -20.19 1.91 14.06
CA THR A 258 -21.39 2.34 14.80
C THR A 258 -21.56 3.86 14.69
N ALA A 259 -22.79 4.30 14.47
CA ALA A 259 -23.21 5.69 14.54
C ALA A 259 -24.51 5.81 15.35
N TYR A 260 -24.75 6.98 15.95
CA TYR A 260 -25.83 7.23 16.91
C TYR A 260 -26.71 8.41 16.49
N GLN A 261 -27.99 8.37 16.86
CA GLN A 261 -28.99 9.44 16.69
C GLN A 261 -30.03 9.34 17.81
N LEU A 262 -30.55 10.47 18.29
CA LEU A 262 -31.60 10.46 19.32
C LEU A 262 -32.90 9.81 18.82
N SER A 263 -33.58 9.10 19.73
CA SER A 263 -34.97 8.66 19.56
C SER A 263 -35.95 9.79 19.85
N ASP A 264 -37.23 9.62 19.49
CA ASP A 264 -38.26 10.63 19.81
C ASP A 264 -38.43 10.80 21.33
N ASP A 265 -38.33 9.71 22.10
CA ASP A 265 -38.30 9.71 23.57
C ASP A 265 -37.07 10.45 24.12
N GLY A 266 -35.90 10.28 23.50
CA GLY A 266 -34.69 11.03 23.83
C GLY A 266 -34.88 12.54 23.66
N VAL A 267 -35.52 12.99 22.58
CA VAL A 267 -35.80 14.42 22.40
C VAL A 267 -36.92 14.92 23.32
N GLN A 268 -37.90 14.09 23.70
CA GLN A 268 -38.87 14.45 24.75
C GLN A 268 -38.17 14.67 26.10
N LEU A 269 -37.24 13.80 26.47
CA LEU A 269 -36.47 13.93 27.72
C LEU A 269 -35.68 15.25 27.77
N LEU A 270 -35.02 15.64 26.68
CA LEU A 270 -34.28 16.91 26.58
C LEU A 270 -35.17 18.16 26.64
N SER A 271 -36.45 18.07 26.24
CA SER A 271 -37.40 19.19 26.30
C SER A 271 -38.05 19.32 27.68
N GLU A 272 -38.21 18.23 28.43
CA GLU A 272 -38.89 18.21 29.73
C GLU A 272 -37.94 18.33 30.94
N ARG A 273 -36.70 17.84 30.88
CA ARG A 273 -35.89 17.58 32.10
C ARG A 273 -34.47 18.13 32.19
N LEU A 274 -33.90 18.79 31.17
CA LEU A 274 -32.53 19.32 31.30
C LEU A 274 -32.44 20.63 32.12
N PRO A 275 -31.57 20.71 33.14
CA PRO A 275 -31.12 21.97 33.73
C PRO A 275 -30.58 22.94 32.67
N LEU A 276 -30.85 24.23 32.84
CA LEU A 276 -30.42 25.27 31.89
C LEU A 276 -28.89 25.44 31.90
N GLN A 277 -28.25 25.23 33.06
CA GLN A 277 -26.79 25.25 33.23
C GLN A 277 -26.08 24.22 32.35
N ILE A 278 -26.58 22.99 32.26
CA ILE A 278 -26.01 21.92 31.40
C ILE A 278 -26.11 22.29 29.91
N LYS A 279 -27.16 23.03 29.52
CA LYS A 279 -27.28 23.54 28.15
C LYS A 279 -26.24 24.63 27.86
N GLU A 280 -26.06 25.57 28.79
CA GLU A 280 -25.07 26.65 28.66
C GLU A 280 -23.61 26.16 28.68
N THR A 281 -23.27 25.12 29.46
CA THR A 281 -21.90 24.56 29.47
C THR A 281 -21.57 23.82 28.17
N VAL A 282 -22.45 22.92 27.72
CA VAL A 282 -22.25 22.15 26.48
C VAL A 282 -22.26 23.08 25.26
N ASP A 283 -23.15 24.08 25.19
CA ASP A 283 -23.19 25.00 24.04
C ASP A 283 -21.91 25.85 23.97
N LYS A 284 -21.44 26.38 25.10
CA LYS A 284 -20.17 27.12 25.17
C LYS A 284 -18.95 26.28 24.76
N PHE A 285 -18.99 24.96 24.99
CA PHE A 285 -17.92 24.03 24.59
C PHE A 285 -17.97 23.71 23.09
N LEU A 286 -19.17 23.48 22.55
CA LEU A 286 -19.36 23.10 21.14
C LEU A 286 -19.31 24.30 20.18
N ASP A 287 -19.54 25.53 20.65
CA ASP A 287 -19.50 26.77 19.86
C ASP A 287 -18.07 27.12 19.41
N GLY A 288 -17.67 26.59 18.25
CA GLY A 288 -16.48 27.00 17.53
C GLY A 288 -16.68 28.29 16.69
N PRO A 289 -15.58 28.92 16.22
CA PRO A 289 -15.59 30.24 15.57
C PRO A 289 -16.33 30.31 14.21
N GLY A 290 -16.86 29.20 13.69
CA GLY A 290 -17.81 29.16 12.57
C GLY A 290 -18.94 28.14 12.74
N GLY A 291 -19.30 27.79 13.98
CA GLY A 291 -20.29 26.76 14.31
C GLY A 291 -19.68 25.55 15.04
N LEU A 292 -20.43 24.44 15.12
CA LEU A 292 -20.03 23.23 15.85
C LEU A 292 -18.67 22.67 15.37
N TRP A 293 -17.85 22.22 16.32
CA TRP A 293 -16.57 21.55 16.03
C TRP A 293 -16.76 20.20 15.32
N ASN A 294 -16.10 20.00 14.19
CA ASN A 294 -16.12 18.75 13.44
C ASN A 294 -14.83 17.97 13.67
N VAL A 295 -14.93 16.78 14.28
CA VAL A 295 -13.79 15.85 14.44
C VAL A 295 -13.49 15.17 13.11
N PHE A 296 -12.24 15.24 12.65
CA PHE A 296 -11.72 14.38 11.59
C PHE A 296 -10.33 13.83 11.94
N TRP A 297 -9.90 12.82 11.20
CA TRP A 297 -8.60 12.18 11.33
C TRP A 297 -7.67 12.65 10.22
N ASN A 298 -6.51 13.21 10.56
CA ASN A 298 -5.56 13.74 9.56
C ASN A 298 -4.59 12.67 9.00
N GLY A 299 -4.55 11.48 9.61
CA GLY A 299 -3.60 10.39 9.31
C GLY A 299 -2.71 10.00 10.48
N GLU A 300 -2.55 10.89 11.46
CA GLU A 300 -1.61 10.82 12.58
C GLU A 300 -2.24 11.22 13.92
N ALA A 301 -3.12 12.25 13.91
CA ALA A 301 -3.88 12.72 15.07
C ALA A 301 -5.33 13.11 14.70
N PHE A 302 -6.17 13.27 15.72
CA PHE A 302 -7.51 13.85 15.56
C PHE A 302 -7.45 15.38 15.58
N VAL A 303 -8.26 16.01 14.73
CA VAL A 303 -8.33 17.46 14.58
C VAL A 303 -9.79 17.91 14.59
N LEU A 304 -10.05 18.99 15.31
CA LEU A 304 -11.33 19.69 15.43
C LEU A 304 -11.33 20.88 14.47
N GLU A 305 -12.26 20.90 13.51
CA GLU A 305 -12.45 22.02 12.58
C GLU A 305 -13.74 22.79 12.87
N SER A 306 -13.64 24.12 12.98
CA SER A 306 -14.78 25.04 12.92
C SER A 306 -14.36 26.35 12.27
N GLY A 307 -15.15 26.84 11.30
CA GLY A 307 -14.90 28.12 10.63
C GLY A 307 -13.57 28.25 9.88
N GLY A 308 -12.89 27.12 9.56
CA GLY A 308 -11.54 27.11 9.02
C GLY A 308 -10.42 27.31 10.05
N ILE A 309 -10.75 27.28 11.35
CA ILE A 309 -9.77 27.15 12.44
C ILE A 309 -9.69 25.69 12.85
N MET A 310 -8.45 25.21 13.00
CA MET A 310 -8.11 23.82 13.29
C MET A 310 -7.46 23.74 14.68
N LYS A 311 -7.99 22.88 15.56
CA LYS A 311 -7.37 22.52 16.85
C LYS A 311 -7.03 21.03 16.82
N THR A 312 -5.77 20.65 17.02
CA THR A 312 -5.42 19.23 17.27
C THR A 312 -5.95 18.83 18.64
N SER A 313 -6.57 17.64 18.73
CA SER A 313 -7.02 17.06 19.99
C SER A 313 -5.89 16.28 20.65
N ALA A 314 -5.77 16.37 21.98
CA ALA A 314 -4.78 15.63 22.76
C ALA A 314 -5.18 14.17 23.04
N VAL A 315 -6.24 13.67 22.42
CA VAL A 315 -6.78 12.31 22.63
C VAL A 315 -5.82 11.21 22.21
N THR A 316 -4.88 11.49 21.30
CA THR A 316 -3.80 10.57 20.88
C THR A 316 -2.57 10.64 21.76
N ASP A 317 -2.52 11.60 22.68
CA ASP A 317 -1.35 11.88 23.51
C ASP A 317 -1.55 11.11 24.82
N CYS A 318 -1.08 9.86 24.84
CA CYS A 318 -1.12 9.01 26.03
C CYS A 318 -0.26 9.58 27.16
N GLU A 319 -0.53 9.14 28.39
CA GLU A 319 0.07 9.69 29.61
C GLU A 319 1.03 8.70 30.23
N ASP A 320 2.32 9.06 30.19
CA ASP A 320 3.39 8.21 30.68
C ASP A 320 3.49 8.25 32.21
N VAL A 321 3.92 7.12 32.80
CA VAL A 321 4.09 6.97 34.25
C VAL A 321 5.52 6.53 34.60
N SER A 322 6.02 6.95 35.75
CA SER A 322 7.29 6.45 36.29
C SER A 322 7.10 5.05 36.88
N TYR A 323 7.83 4.04 36.39
CA TYR A 323 7.65 2.65 36.79
C TYR A 323 8.93 1.81 36.74
N ALA A 324 8.94 0.66 37.43
CA ALA A 324 10.08 -0.26 37.43
C ALA A 324 9.66 -1.73 37.38
N THR A 325 10.40 -2.52 36.60
CA THR A 325 10.12 -3.93 36.32
C THR A 325 11.32 -4.84 36.53
N SER A 326 11.07 -6.09 36.90
CA SER A 326 12.02 -7.20 36.80
C SER A 326 11.62 -8.14 35.66
N PRO A 327 12.57 -8.71 34.90
CA PRO A 327 12.27 -9.59 33.79
C PRO A 327 11.71 -10.94 34.28
N TYR A 328 10.62 -11.40 33.68
CA TYR A 328 9.93 -12.62 34.07
C TYR A 328 9.77 -13.56 32.88
N ILE A 329 10.10 -14.84 33.07
CA ILE A 329 9.78 -15.90 32.10
C ILE A 329 9.16 -17.06 32.90
N PRO A 330 7.91 -17.47 32.60
CA PRO A 330 7.23 -18.60 33.23
C PRO A 330 8.08 -19.87 33.27
N ARG A 331 7.97 -20.64 34.36
CA ARG A 331 8.83 -21.79 34.67
C ARG A 331 8.69 -22.91 33.64
N CYS A 332 7.50 -23.11 33.08
CA CYS A 332 7.23 -24.09 32.03
C CYS A 332 7.93 -23.78 30.69
N LEU A 333 8.35 -22.52 30.45
CA LEU A 333 9.09 -22.10 29.24
C LEU A 333 10.62 -22.13 29.41
N ARG A 334 11.10 -22.54 30.58
CA ARG A 334 12.52 -22.59 30.92
C ARG A 334 13.00 -24.03 31.07
N CYS A 335 14.05 -24.43 30.34
CA CYS A 335 14.69 -25.74 30.52
C CYS A 335 15.95 -25.67 31.40
N GLY A 336 16.25 -24.48 31.95
CA GLY A 336 17.34 -24.23 32.89
C GLY A 336 17.82 -22.79 32.77
N GLY A 337 19.05 -22.62 32.32
CA GLY A 337 19.67 -21.33 32.04
C GLY A 337 20.11 -20.54 33.27
N ARG A 338 20.51 -19.29 33.06
CA ARG A 338 20.83 -18.32 34.12
C ARG A 338 19.53 -17.87 34.82
N PRO A 339 19.50 -17.63 36.15
CA PRO A 339 18.33 -17.01 36.79
C PRO A 339 18.04 -15.65 36.15
N THR A 340 16.79 -15.18 36.23
CA THR A 340 16.46 -13.82 35.81
C THR A 340 17.08 -12.79 36.76
N SER A 341 17.28 -11.56 36.29
CA SER A 341 17.67 -10.42 37.12
C SER A 341 16.51 -9.93 38.01
N ASP A 342 16.85 -9.18 39.05
CA ASP A 342 15.94 -8.63 40.06
C ASP A 342 16.25 -7.14 40.22
N ASN A 343 15.24 -6.29 40.00
CA ASN A 343 15.33 -4.84 40.05
C ASN A 343 14.63 -4.23 41.27
N PHE A 344 14.05 -5.02 42.19
CA PHE A 344 13.27 -4.52 43.33
C PHE A 344 14.06 -3.51 44.20
N GLN A 345 15.37 -3.72 44.37
CA GLN A 345 16.22 -2.78 45.12
C GLN A 345 16.48 -1.46 44.38
N LYS A 346 16.42 -1.44 43.04
CA LYS A 346 16.52 -0.22 42.22
C LYS A 346 15.17 0.53 42.24
N ALA A 347 14.08 -0.20 42.03
CA ALA A 347 12.70 0.31 42.14
C ALA A 347 12.48 1.06 43.46
N ALA A 348 12.84 0.45 44.59
CA ALA A 348 12.77 1.06 45.91
C ALA A 348 13.67 2.30 46.13
N GLN A 349 14.64 2.57 45.24
CA GLN A 349 15.47 3.79 45.22
C GLN A 349 15.00 4.84 44.21
N GLN A 350 14.17 4.45 43.25
CA GLN A 350 13.69 5.28 42.13
C GLN A 350 12.20 5.66 42.24
N LEU A 351 11.55 5.34 43.37
CA LEU A 351 10.19 5.77 43.69
C LEU A 351 10.05 7.30 43.51
N SER A 352 9.20 7.69 42.57
CA SER A 352 8.88 9.07 42.24
C SER A 352 7.36 9.24 42.21
N SER A 353 6.91 10.45 42.53
CA SER A 353 5.51 10.86 42.39
C SER A 353 5.41 11.89 41.27
N HIS A 354 6.02 11.58 40.12
CA HIS A 354 5.94 12.37 38.90
C HIS A 354 5.32 11.52 37.79
N ASP A 355 4.24 12.06 37.26
CA ASP A 355 3.37 11.56 36.21
C ASP A 355 2.95 12.76 35.35
N ASN A 356 2.48 12.48 34.13
CA ASN A 356 1.95 13.49 33.20
C ASN A 356 0.41 13.42 33.09
N ILE A 357 -0.25 12.85 34.11
CA ILE A 357 -1.69 12.59 34.15
C ILE A 357 -2.45 13.90 34.41
N LYS A 358 -3.54 14.14 33.67
CA LYS A 358 -4.28 15.42 33.70
C LYS A 358 -5.58 15.36 34.52
N ASP A 359 -5.94 14.20 35.07
CA ASP A 359 -7.24 13.89 35.68
C ASP A 359 -7.11 13.29 37.10
N ASP A 360 -8.16 13.42 37.92
CA ASP A 360 -8.23 12.93 39.31
C ASP A 360 -8.75 11.46 39.34
N LEU A 361 -7.87 10.50 39.05
CA LEU A 361 -8.21 9.06 38.87
C LEU A 361 -9.07 8.44 39.99
N SER A 362 -10.10 7.68 39.61
CA SER A 362 -11.06 7.06 40.53
C SER A 362 -10.83 5.56 40.78
N GLU A 363 -9.73 5.21 41.46
CA GLU A 363 -9.31 3.80 41.65
C GLU A 363 -10.24 2.95 42.54
N VAL A 364 -10.71 1.81 42.02
CA VAL A 364 -11.61 0.84 42.64
C VAL A 364 -10.96 -0.54 42.84
N ILE A 365 -10.18 -1.05 41.89
CA ILE A 365 -9.52 -2.37 41.97
C ILE A 365 -8.01 -2.23 42.12
N HIS A 366 -7.47 -2.89 43.15
CA HIS A 366 -6.04 -2.96 43.43
C HIS A 366 -5.51 -4.40 43.41
N LEU A 367 -4.33 -4.63 42.81
CA LEU A 367 -3.69 -5.93 42.66
C LEU A 367 -2.35 -6.01 43.42
N ASP A 368 -2.06 -7.20 43.97
CA ASP A 368 -0.81 -7.51 44.68
C ASP A 368 0.11 -8.47 43.88
N ASN A 369 1.41 -8.18 43.91
CA ASN A 369 2.51 -8.95 43.30
C ASN A 369 2.34 -9.21 41.78
N VAL A 370 1.91 -8.17 41.05
CA VAL A 370 1.49 -8.23 39.64
C VAL A 370 2.62 -8.69 38.71
N ARG A 371 2.32 -9.73 37.92
CA ARG A 371 3.09 -10.14 36.73
C ARG A 371 2.25 -9.91 35.49
N VAL A 372 2.87 -9.43 34.43
CA VAL A 372 2.26 -9.24 33.12
C VAL A 372 2.95 -10.16 32.12
N LEU A 373 2.16 -10.87 31.33
CA LEU A 373 2.58 -11.58 30.13
C LEU A 373 1.88 -10.96 28.92
N VAL A 374 2.60 -10.24 28.08
CA VAL A 374 2.09 -9.75 26.78
C VAL A 374 2.50 -10.74 25.70
N VAL A 375 1.54 -11.19 24.90
CA VAL A 375 1.75 -12.23 23.88
C VAL A 375 1.36 -11.73 22.50
N GLU A 376 2.19 -12.05 21.51
CA GLU A 376 1.93 -11.80 20.10
C GLU A 376 2.31 -13.01 19.24
N TRP A 377 1.81 -13.03 18.00
CA TRP A 377 2.24 -14.00 17.00
C TRP A 377 2.92 -13.30 15.82
N ILE A 378 4.12 -13.76 15.47
CA ILE A 378 4.92 -13.28 14.33
C ILE A 378 5.32 -14.49 13.48
N PRO A 379 5.34 -14.39 12.13
CA PRO A 379 5.87 -15.45 11.27
C PRO A 379 7.32 -15.84 11.61
N PHE A 380 7.47 -17.03 12.19
CA PHE A 380 8.75 -17.72 12.40
C PHE A 380 8.67 -19.14 11.83
N GLY A 381 9.84 -19.68 11.54
CA GLY A 381 10.07 -21.10 11.29
C GLY A 381 11.50 -21.44 11.71
N VAL A 382 11.87 -22.73 11.72
CA VAL A 382 13.11 -23.24 12.33
C VAL A 382 14.35 -22.42 11.96
N ASN A 383 14.51 -22.07 10.68
CA ASN A 383 15.67 -21.31 10.18
C ASN A 383 15.70 -19.86 10.67
N GLN A 384 14.55 -19.22 10.92
CA GLN A 384 14.49 -17.88 11.53
C GLN A 384 14.87 -17.94 13.01
N THR A 385 14.45 -19.00 13.75
CA THR A 385 14.88 -19.22 15.15
C THR A 385 16.39 -19.46 15.26
N VAL A 386 16.98 -20.22 14.33
CA VAL A 386 18.44 -20.42 14.26
C VAL A 386 19.16 -19.09 13.97
N ALA A 387 18.74 -18.36 12.93
CA ALA A 387 19.35 -17.08 12.57
C ALA A 387 19.18 -16.00 13.67
N MET A 388 18.10 -16.04 14.45
CA MET A 388 17.92 -15.18 15.62
C MET A 388 18.83 -15.57 16.78
N ASN A 389 19.01 -16.88 17.05
CA ASN A 389 19.98 -17.38 18.02
C ASN A 389 21.41 -16.95 17.69
N GLU A 390 21.79 -17.04 16.41
CA GLU A 390 23.10 -16.57 15.91
C GLU A 390 23.23 -15.04 16.08
N ARG A 391 22.24 -14.24 15.65
CA ARG A 391 22.23 -12.77 15.80
C ARG A 391 22.34 -12.33 17.27
N VAL A 392 21.68 -13.03 18.17
CA VAL A 392 21.66 -12.74 19.62
C VAL A 392 22.92 -13.27 20.34
N GLY A 393 23.81 -13.98 19.62
CA GLY A 393 25.05 -14.52 20.18
C GLY A 393 24.82 -15.63 21.20
N SER A 394 23.68 -16.33 21.17
CA SER A 394 23.36 -17.37 22.16
C SER A 394 24.35 -18.54 22.14
N SER A 395 24.94 -18.80 20.96
CA SER A 395 25.97 -19.84 20.75
C SER A 395 27.41 -19.32 20.91
N GLU A 396 27.61 -18.03 21.22
CA GLU A 396 28.94 -17.44 21.38
C GLU A 396 29.48 -17.57 22.81
N ARG A 397 30.80 -17.34 22.95
CA ARG A 397 31.47 -17.34 24.26
C ARG A 397 31.14 -16.10 25.10
N ILE A 398 30.85 -14.97 24.45
CA ILE A 398 30.35 -13.75 25.07
C ILE A 398 28.93 -13.60 24.55
N GLN A 399 27.96 -13.93 25.40
CA GLN A 399 26.55 -13.96 25.03
C GLN A 399 25.91 -12.60 25.31
N GLY A 400 25.14 -12.07 24.34
CA GLY A 400 24.45 -10.79 24.47
C GLY A 400 25.29 -9.56 24.10
N GLY A 401 24.65 -8.39 24.16
CA GLY A 401 25.25 -7.12 23.74
C GLY A 401 24.21 -5.99 23.58
N PHE A 402 24.66 -4.88 22.99
CA PHE A 402 23.78 -3.78 22.58
C PHE A 402 23.20 -4.06 21.19
N PHE A 403 21.90 -3.87 21.03
CA PHE A 403 21.16 -4.01 19.78
C PHE A 403 20.40 -2.73 19.47
N THR A 404 20.42 -2.32 18.20
CA THR A 404 19.69 -1.17 17.67
C THR A 404 18.88 -1.59 16.43
N ALA A 405 17.82 -0.84 16.11
CA ALA A 405 17.06 -1.02 14.88
C ALA A 405 17.71 -0.37 13.65
N ALA A 406 18.77 0.42 13.82
CA ALA A 406 19.51 1.05 12.73
C ALA A 406 20.14 -0.01 11.79
N LYS A 407 19.92 0.16 10.48
CA LYS A 407 20.52 -0.70 9.44
C LYS A 407 21.84 -0.06 8.99
N ASP A 408 22.94 -0.78 9.17
CA ASP A 408 24.20 -0.43 8.51
C ASP A 408 24.07 -0.55 6.97
N VAL A 409 24.57 0.46 6.27
CA VAL A 409 24.55 0.57 4.81
C VAL A 409 25.92 0.22 4.23
N ASP A 410 26.99 0.49 4.98
CA ASP A 410 28.38 0.48 4.49
C ASP A 410 29.29 -0.36 5.44
N PRO A 411 28.96 -1.63 5.73
CA PRO A 411 29.63 -2.47 6.75
C PRO A 411 31.08 -2.89 6.42
N GLU A 412 31.66 -2.34 5.35
CA GLU A 412 33.09 -2.46 5.03
C GLU A 412 33.91 -1.27 5.58
N GLU A 413 33.26 -0.21 6.07
CA GLU A 413 33.91 0.97 6.64
C GLU A 413 34.42 0.76 8.07
N THR A 414 35.33 1.64 8.50
CA THR A 414 36.05 1.48 9.78
C THR A 414 35.23 1.89 11.01
N TYR A 415 34.17 2.68 10.83
CA TYR A 415 33.36 3.23 11.91
C TYR A 415 31.88 3.26 11.52
N PHE A 416 31.01 2.93 12.47
CA PHE A 416 29.57 3.12 12.37
C PHE A 416 29.18 4.38 13.14
N GLU A 417 28.56 5.34 12.46
CA GLU A 417 28.00 6.56 13.05
C GLU A 417 26.47 6.51 13.00
N PHE A 418 25.82 6.73 14.14
CA PHE A 418 24.39 6.95 14.20
C PHE A 418 24.04 8.24 13.46
N LYS A 419 23.05 8.20 12.56
CA LYS A 419 22.65 9.33 11.71
C LYS A 419 21.77 10.35 12.46
N ASP A 420 21.09 9.89 13.49
CA ASP A 420 20.21 10.64 14.37
C ASP A 420 20.76 10.55 15.80
N ASN A 421 20.56 11.58 16.62
CA ASN A 421 21.15 11.66 17.97
C ASN A 421 20.44 10.78 19.03
N SER A 422 19.51 9.91 18.64
CA SER A 422 18.87 8.96 19.56
C SER A 422 19.70 7.68 19.66
N GLU A 423 20.31 7.45 20.83
CA GLU A 423 20.99 6.19 21.16
C GLU A 423 19.94 5.11 21.49
N ASP A 424 19.13 4.73 20.48
CA ASP A 424 18.09 3.71 20.58
C ASP A 424 18.71 2.32 20.75
N LEU A 425 19.07 2.03 22.00
CA LEU A 425 19.88 0.88 22.41
C LEU A 425 19.11 -0.03 23.37
N THR A 426 19.03 -1.30 22.99
CA THR A 426 18.47 -2.38 23.82
C THR A 426 19.59 -3.33 24.22
N VAL A 427 19.72 -3.66 25.51
CA VAL A 427 20.74 -4.59 26.02
C VAL A 427 20.12 -5.97 26.16
N VAL A 428 20.49 -6.88 25.26
CA VAL A 428 19.96 -8.26 25.24
C VAL A 428 20.94 -9.21 25.93
N THR A 429 20.46 -9.98 26.90
CA THR A 429 21.23 -11.00 27.64
C THR A 429 20.58 -12.39 27.51
N PRO A 430 21.19 -13.34 26.78
CA PRO A 430 20.66 -14.70 26.65
C PRO A 430 20.65 -15.46 27.99
N LEU A 431 19.52 -16.11 28.29
CA LEU A 431 19.32 -16.91 29.50
C LEU A 431 19.40 -18.42 29.25
N ASP A 432 18.66 -18.89 28.23
CA ASP A 432 18.47 -20.30 27.86
C ASP A 432 18.06 -20.38 26.37
N SER A 433 18.43 -21.43 25.65
CA SER A 433 18.12 -21.52 24.22
C SER A 433 18.25 -22.93 23.66
N ALA A 434 17.26 -23.35 22.88
CA ALA A 434 17.31 -24.56 22.07
C ALA A 434 17.21 -24.17 20.60
N SER A 435 18.33 -24.27 19.85
CA SER A 435 18.55 -23.63 18.54
C SER A 435 17.42 -23.79 17.51
N THR A 436 16.68 -24.91 17.56
CA THR A 436 15.58 -25.25 16.64
C THR A 436 14.17 -25.12 17.24
N ARG A 437 14.04 -24.74 18.52
CA ARG A 437 12.76 -24.71 19.25
C ARG A 437 12.43 -23.36 19.90
N TYR A 438 13.37 -22.75 20.62
CA TYR A 438 13.12 -21.48 21.31
C TYR A 438 14.41 -20.72 21.65
N LEU A 439 14.23 -19.45 22.02
CA LEU A 439 15.25 -18.57 22.59
C LEU A 439 14.65 -17.78 23.76
N ASN A 440 15.26 -17.87 24.93
CA ASN A 440 14.93 -17.10 26.14
C ASN A 440 16.03 -16.08 26.43
N PHE A 441 15.68 -14.81 26.57
CA PHE A 441 16.62 -13.72 26.90
C PHE A 441 15.97 -12.66 27.80
N GLU A 442 16.80 -11.84 28.43
CA GLU A 442 16.38 -10.56 29.00
C GLU A 442 16.67 -9.44 28.00
N ALA A 443 15.82 -8.43 27.97
CA ALA A 443 16.08 -7.16 27.30
C ALA A 443 15.91 -6.02 28.31
N GLU A 444 16.99 -5.31 28.61
CA GLU A 444 16.95 -4.01 29.29
C GLU A 444 16.82 -2.94 28.21
N ILE A 445 15.78 -2.11 28.30
CA ILE A 445 15.52 -1.02 27.36
C ILE A 445 16.04 0.30 27.94
N ARG A 446 16.61 1.15 27.06
CA ARG A 446 17.23 2.43 27.41
C ARG A 446 16.94 3.49 26.34
N TYR A 447 15.67 3.81 26.15
CA TYR A 447 15.27 4.95 25.34
C TYR A 447 15.32 6.26 26.17
N PRO A 448 15.30 7.44 25.52
CA PRO A 448 15.34 8.72 26.22
C PRO A 448 13.93 9.22 26.57
N GLU A 449 13.55 9.12 27.84
CA GLU A 449 12.24 9.56 28.34
C GLU A 449 12.18 11.06 28.71
N ASP A 450 10.95 11.55 28.89
CA ASP A 450 10.62 12.96 29.15
C ASP A 450 11.12 13.51 30.51
N GLU A 451 11.28 14.83 30.63
CA GLU A 451 11.91 15.49 31.80
C GLU A 451 11.15 15.28 33.13
N GLY A 452 11.52 14.23 33.86
CA GLY A 452 11.04 13.94 35.22
C GLY A 452 10.48 12.53 35.40
N ILE A 453 10.17 11.85 34.29
CA ILE A 453 9.75 10.46 34.27
C ILE A 453 10.98 9.55 34.42
N VAL A 454 10.81 8.45 35.18
CA VAL A 454 11.87 7.45 35.38
C VAL A 454 11.28 6.07 35.17
N GLN A 455 11.63 5.46 34.04
CA GLN A 455 11.25 4.10 33.70
C GLN A 455 12.46 3.16 33.80
N LEU A 456 12.25 1.99 34.43
CA LEU A 456 13.24 0.92 34.51
C LEU A 456 12.65 -0.35 33.89
N GLU A 457 12.84 -0.45 32.58
CA GLU A 457 12.27 -1.50 31.74
C GLU A 457 13.22 -2.71 31.59
N HIS A 458 12.80 -3.86 32.12
CA HIS A 458 13.46 -5.14 31.89
C HIS A 458 12.43 -6.21 31.51
N PHE A 459 12.48 -6.66 30.26
CA PHE A 459 11.60 -7.69 29.72
C PHE A 459 12.28 -9.06 29.78
N GLY A 460 11.59 -10.09 30.27
CA GLY A 460 11.90 -11.48 29.96
C GLY A 460 11.23 -11.85 28.65
N VAL A 461 11.97 -12.31 27.64
CA VAL A 461 11.42 -12.60 26.31
C VAL A 461 11.62 -14.08 25.97
N HIS A 462 10.51 -14.76 25.65
CA HIS A 462 10.49 -16.09 25.07
C HIS A 462 10.04 -16.02 23.61
N VAL A 463 10.86 -16.51 22.69
CA VAL A 463 10.52 -16.68 21.27
C VAL A 463 10.45 -18.16 20.95
N HIS A 464 9.27 -18.66 20.55
CA HIS A 464 9.09 -20.05 20.12
C HIS A 464 9.12 -20.17 18.58
N THR A 465 9.63 -21.30 18.06
CA THR A 465 9.71 -21.57 16.63
C THR A 465 8.34 -21.60 15.91
N SER A 466 7.23 -21.78 16.64
CA SER A 466 5.87 -21.66 16.08
C SER A 466 5.38 -20.22 15.89
N GLY A 467 6.22 -19.21 16.13
CA GLY A 467 5.85 -17.80 16.00
C GLY A 467 5.21 -17.15 17.23
N SER A 468 4.94 -17.92 18.30
CA SER A 468 4.50 -17.36 19.58
C SER A 468 5.66 -16.63 20.26
N ILE A 469 5.45 -15.35 20.60
CA ILE A 469 6.39 -14.53 21.37
C ILE A 469 5.70 -14.04 22.64
N ILE A 470 6.39 -14.17 23.76
CA ILE A 470 5.88 -13.84 25.09
C ILE A 470 6.88 -12.90 25.78
N TYR A 471 6.41 -11.69 26.10
CA TYR A 471 7.09 -10.72 26.94
C TYR A 471 6.55 -10.84 28.36
N GLY A 472 7.40 -11.22 29.31
CA GLY A 472 7.04 -11.31 30.71
C GLY A 472 7.80 -10.30 31.57
N LEU A 473 7.06 -9.64 32.46
CA LEU A 473 7.61 -8.72 33.45
C LEU A 473 6.89 -8.89 34.79
N GLN A 474 7.64 -8.72 35.87
CA GLN A 474 7.14 -8.57 37.23
C GLN A 474 7.16 -7.07 37.53
N VAL A 475 5.99 -6.50 37.87
CA VAL A 475 5.88 -5.08 38.23
C VAL A 475 6.40 -4.92 39.67
N GLU A 476 7.49 -4.17 39.83
CA GLU A 476 8.08 -3.92 41.17
C GLU A 476 7.57 -2.61 41.76
N SER A 477 7.44 -1.55 40.96
CA SER A 477 6.80 -0.29 41.38
C SER A 477 6.12 0.45 40.23
N ILE A 478 5.02 1.14 40.53
CA ILE A 478 4.46 2.20 39.68
C ILE A 478 4.22 3.42 40.58
N LEU A 479 4.75 4.58 40.16
CA LEU A 479 4.76 5.84 40.91
C LEU A 479 5.21 5.63 42.37
N ASN A 480 4.33 5.91 43.33
CA ASN A 480 4.59 5.80 44.77
C ASN A 480 4.34 4.39 45.37
N ARG A 481 3.86 3.42 44.57
CA ARG A 481 3.47 2.07 45.04
C ARG A 481 4.55 1.06 44.74
N LEU A 482 4.87 0.24 45.74
CA LEU A 482 5.90 -0.80 45.69
C LEU A 482 5.27 -2.17 45.89
N LYS A 483 5.28 -2.99 44.84
CA LYS A 483 4.84 -4.40 44.72
C LYS A 483 3.36 -4.72 44.98
N ASN A 484 2.71 -3.98 45.86
CA ASN A 484 1.35 -4.22 46.34
C ASN A 484 0.46 -2.99 46.10
N GLY A 485 -0.85 -3.20 45.98
CA GLY A 485 -1.83 -2.12 45.80
C GLY A 485 -1.80 -1.44 44.43
N MET A 486 -1.36 -2.11 43.37
CA MET A 486 -1.32 -1.54 42.01
C MET A 486 -2.74 -1.35 41.48
N SER A 487 -3.15 -0.13 41.11
CA SER A 487 -4.44 0.11 40.47
C SER A 487 -4.41 -0.28 38.99
N LEU A 488 -5.59 -0.50 38.42
CA LEU A 488 -5.72 -0.87 37.01
C LEU A 488 -5.39 0.30 36.07
N ASP A 489 -5.66 1.53 36.45
CA ASP A 489 -5.48 2.74 35.62
C ASP A 489 -4.01 3.09 35.39
N HIS A 490 -3.18 2.85 36.41
CA HIS A 490 -1.72 2.91 36.32
C HIS A 490 -1.14 1.73 35.51
N LEU A 491 -1.76 0.55 35.61
CA LEU A 491 -1.36 -0.64 34.85
C LEU A 491 -1.75 -0.52 33.36
N ALA A 492 -2.87 0.14 33.05
CA ALA A 492 -3.31 0.45 31.69
C ALA A 492 -2.33 1.39 30.98
N ARG A 493 -1.85 2.44 31.67
CA ARG A 493 -0.81 3.35 31.17
C ARG A 493 0.52 2.62 30.92
N LEU A 494 1.04 1.89 31.91
CA LEU A 494 2.24 1.04 31.78
C LEU A 494 2.15 0.05 30.60
N LEU A 495 0.96 -0.46 30.30
CA LEU A 495 0.77 -1.41 29.20
C LEU A 495 0.89 -0.77 27.80
N VAL A 496 0.73 0.55 27.65
CA VAL A 496 0.98 1.25 26.38
C VAL A 496 2.46 1.17 26.04
N ASP A 497 3.32 1.54 27.00
CA ASP A 497 4.78 1.53 26.90
C ASP A 497 5.27 0.11 26.60
N VAL A 498 4.86 -0.85 27.44
CA VAL A 498 5.14 -2.29 27.23
C VAL A 498 4.71 -2.80 25.85
N HIS A 499 3.61 -2.29 25.27
CA HIS A 499 3.20 -2.63 23.90
C HIS A 499 4.04 -1.91 22.83
N SER A 500 4.35 -0.62 23.01
CA SER A 500 5.18 0.17 22.09
C SER A 500 6.62 -0.35 22.05
N ASP A 501 7.20 -0.63 23.19
CA ASP A 501 8.63 -0.85 23.37
C ASP A 501 9.05 -2.30 23.13
N SER A 502 8.19 -3.27 23.45
CA SER A 502 8.32 -4.62 22.87
C SER A 502 8.15 -4.62 21.34
N SER A 503 7.39 -3.67 20.78
CA SER A 503 7.30 -3.47 19.33
C SER A 503 8.57 -2.87 18.72
N LYS A 504 9.23 -1.91 19.40
CA LYS A 504 10.54 -1.35 19.03
C LYS A 504 11.65 -2.42 19.16
N LEU A 505 11.68 -3.16 20.26
CA LEU A 505 12.65 -4.24 20.55
C LEU A 505 12.69 -5.31 19.45
N MET A 506 11.54 -5.90 19.09
CA MET A 506 11.53 -6.90 18.02
C MET A 506 11.81 -6.30 16.63
N LYS A 507 11.53 -5.01 16.41
CA LYS A 507 12.00 -4.32 15.19
C LYS A 507 13.54 -4.30 15.11
N GLY A 508 14.25 -4.26 16.24
CA GLY A 508 15.70 -4.50 16.27
C GLY A 508 16.07 -5.94 15.87
N LEU A 509 15.41 -6.92 16.48
CA LEU A 509 15.82 -8.34 16.40
C LEU A 509 15.35 -9.09 15.14
N MET A 510 14.25 -8.68 14.50
CA MET A 510 13.68 -9.35 13.31
C MET A 510 14.50 -9.19 12.03
N SER A 511 14.49 -10.21 11.17
CA SER A 511 15.11 -10.12 9.84
C SER A 511 14.35 -9.16 8.90
N THR A 512 15.04 -8.57 7.92
CA THR A 512 14.44 -7.70 6.88
C THR A 512 13.28 -8.38 6.15
N TYR A 513 13.40 -9.70 5.94
CA TYR A 513 12.34 -10.52 5.37
C TYR A 513 11.10 -10.57 6.28
N GLN A 514 11.26 -10.88 7.58
CA GLN A 514 10.14 -10.89 8.52
C GLN A 514 9.49 -9.51 8.68
N LYS A 515 10.26 -8.42 8.61
CA LYS A 515 9.72 -7.04 8.58
C LYS A 515 8.79 -6.86 7.37
N SER A 516 9.24 -7.26 6.17
CA SER A 516 8.43 -7.23 4.95
C SER A 516 7.14 -8.07 5.04
N LEU A 517 7.13 -9.19 5.78
CA LEU A 517 5.90 -9.96 6.04
C LEU A 517 4.90 -9.16 6.88
N MET A 518 5.38 -8.55 7.98
CA MET A 518 4.52 -7.75 8.88
C MET A 518 4.02 -6.47 8.21
N ASP A 519 4.87 -5.76 7.47
CA ASP A 519 4.49 -4.53 6.75
C ASP A 519 3.38 -4.81 5.72
N ILE A 520 3.37 -6.00 5.11
CA ILE A 520 2.31 -6.40 4.17
C ILE A 520 0.99 -6.72 4.90
N VAL A 521 1.01 -7.28 6.11
CA VAL A 521 -0.20 -7.53 6.92
C VAL A 521 -0.75 -6.24 7.50
N PHE A 522 0.09 -5.46 8.19
CA PHE A 522 -0.28 -4.24 8.92
C PHE A 522 -0.24 -2.97 8.05
N TYR A 523 -0.16 -3.08 6.73
CA TYR A 523 -0.18 -1.95 5.79
C TYR A 523 0.90 -0.87 6.08
N GLY A 524 2.09 -1.32 6.48
CA GLY A 524 3.22 -0.47 6.91
C GLY A 524 3.12 0.07 8.35
N ASP A 525 2.11 -0.34 9.13
CA ASP A 525 1.88 0.07 10.53
C ASP A 525 2.32 -1.01 11.54
N ALA A 526 3.33 -1.83 11.19
CA ALA A 526 3.78 -3.00 11.97
C ALA A 526 4.42 -2.69 13.36
N GLN A 527 4.35 -1.44 13.81
CA GLN A 527 4.69 -1.02 15.17
C GLN A 527 3.47 -1.09 16.09
N ASN A 528 2.35 -0.54 15.62
CA ASN A 528 1.07 -0.47 16.34
C ASN A 528 0.26 -1.76 16.19
N ARG A 529 0.93 -2.91 16.23
CA ARG A 529 0.31 -4.23 16.00
C ARG A 529 -0.35 -4.78 17.27
N ASP A 530 -1.46 -5.49 17.08
CA ASP A 530 -2.28 -6.09 18.13
C ASP A 530 -1.49 -7.10 19.01
N LYS A 531 -1.65 -6.99 20.33
CA LYS A 531 -1.07 -7.91 21.32
C LYS A 531 -2.12 -8.28 22.38
N LEU A 532 -1.87 -9.37 23.08
CA LEU A 532 -2.79 -9.94 24.08
C LEU A 532 -2.21 -9.83 25.49
N ASN A 533 -2.97 -9.27 26.42
CA ASN A 533 -2.58 -9.11 27.82
C ASN A 533 -2.94 -10.34 28.68
N CYS A 534 -2.03 -10.79 29.54
CA CYS A 534 -2.35 -11.71 30.63
C CYS A 534 -1.78 -11.14 31.93
N ILE A 535 -2.67 -10.70 32.81
CA ILE A 535 -2.31 -10.24 34.15
C ILE A 535 -2.40 -11.43 35.09
N ILE A 536 -1.35 -11.67 35.85
CA ILE A 536 -1.27 -12.68 36.89
C ILE A 536 -0.99 -11.97 38.22
N ALA A 537 -1.90 -12.08 39.17
CA ALA A 537 -1.77 -11.48 40.51
C ALA A 537 -1.90 -12.54 41.61
N GLU A 538 -1.31 -12.30 42.78
CA GLU A 538 -1.46 -13.21 43.93
C GLU A 538 -2.72 -12.91 44.75
N LYS A 539 -3.19 -11.65 44.70
CA LYS A 539 -4.43 -11.19 45.33
C LYS A 539 -5.02 -9.98 44.57
N VAL A 540 -6.34 -9.86 44.65
CA VAL A 540 -7.13 -8.68 44.27
C VAL A 540 -7.79 -8.08 45.52
N SER A 541 -7.92 -6.76 45.55
CA SER A 541 -8.69 -5.99 46.53
C SER A 541 -9.67 -5.08 45.77
N PRO A 542 -10.96 -5.02 46.13
CA PRO A 542 -11.65 -5.83 47.14
C PRO A 542 -11.68 -7.33 46.81
N GLU A 543 -11.68 -8.18 47.85
CA GLU A 543 -11.88 -9.63 47.69
C GLU A 543 -13.36 -9.92 47.40
N LEU A 544 -13.68 -10.22 46.14
CA LEU A 544 -15.03 -10.51 45.64
C LEU A 544 -15.02 -11.81 44.81
N SER A 545 -16.20 -12.41 44.57
CA SER A 545 -16.35 -13.51 43.60
C SER A 545 -16.20 -12.99 42.18
N ALA A 546 -15.73 -13.83 41.25
CA ALA A 546 -15.45 -13.48 39.85
C ALA A 546 -16.64 -12.79 39.16
N SER A 547 -17.86 -13.24 39.45
CA SER A 547 -19.11 -12.66 38.93
C SER A 547 -19.47 -11.26 39.47
N ALA A 548 -18.92 -10.86 40.62
CA ALA A 548 -19.17 -9.54 41.22
C ALA A 548 -18.18 -8.46 40.74
N PHE A 549 -17.27 -8.83 39.83
CA PHE A 549 -16.47 -7.92 38.99
C PHE A 549 -17.10 -7.65 37.61
N LEU A 550 -18.20 -8.34 37.27
CA LEU A 550 -18.99 -8.12 36.06
C LEU A 550 -20.34 -7.48 36.46
N ASP A 551 -20.26 -6.26 36.98
CA ASP A 551 -21.39 -5.51 37.53
C ASP A 551 -22.07 -4.58 36.53
N LYS A 552 -21.52 -4.40 35.31
CA LYS A 552 -21.85 -3.29 34.40
C LYS A 552 -21.70 -1.89 35.03
N GLU A 553 -20.81 -1.74 36.02
CA GLU A 553 -20.52 -0.47 36.69
C GLU A 553 -18.99 -0.27 36.76
N GLU A 554 -18.52 0.54 37.71
CA GLU A 554 -17.11 0.95 37.91
C GLU A 554 -16.09 -0.21 37.77
N LYS A 555 -16.35 -1.37 38.40
CA LYS A 555 -15.39 -2.49 38.44
C LYS A 555 -15.25 -3.18 37.09
N GLU A 556 -16.35 -3.36 36.37
CA GLU A 556 -16.29 -3.90 35.02
C GLU A 556 -15.62 -2.89 34.07
N ASN A 557 -15.81 -1.58 34.29
CA ASN A 557 -15.22 -0.53 33.48
C ASN A 557 -13.70 -0.42 33.62
N GLU A 558 -13.14 -0.53 34.83
CA GLU A 558 -11.68 -0.66 34.98
C GLU A 558 -11.14 -1.93 34.28
N LEU A 559 -11.80 -3.08 34.43
CA LEU A 559 -11.38 -4.32 33.78
C LEU A 559 -11.46 -4.23 32.25
N LYS A 560 -12.45 -3.52 31.69
CA LYS A 560 -12.56 -3.21 30.26
C LYS A 560 -11.37 -2.38 29.75
N GLN A 561 -10.73 -1.53 30.57
CA GLN A 561 -9.54 -0.76 30.15
C GLN A 561 -8.40 -1.67 29.67
N ILE A 562 -8.09 -2.73 30.44
CA ILE A 562 -6.91 -3.57 30.19
C ILE A 562 -7.25 -4.84 29.40
N LEU A 563 -8.41 -5.45 29.67
CA LEU A 563 -8.81 -6.72 29.07
C LEU A 563 -9.66 -6.52 27.79
N GLY A 564 -10.06 -5.29 27.48
CA GLY A 564 -11.11 -4.99 26.51
C GLY A 564 -12.46 -5.56 26.94
N GLU A 565 -13.42 -5.66 26.01
CA GLU A 565 -14.75 -6.24 26.27
C GLU A 565 -14.65 -7.57 27.03
N THR A 566 -15.28 -7.61 28.20
CA THR A 566 -15.47 -8.77 29.08
C THR A 566 -16.27 -9.86 28.37
N LYS A 567 -15.84 -11.13 28.46
CA LYS A 567 -16.54 -12.29 27.87
C LYS A 567 -17.22 -13.14 28.93
N TYR A 568 -16.46 -13.53 29.95
CA TYR A 568 -16.94 -14.30 31.10
C TYR A 568 -15.96 -14.22 32.27
N SER A 569 -16.48 -14.51 33.45
CA SER A 569 -15.75 -14.65 34.72
C SER A 569 -15.97 -16.05 35.28
N THR A 570 -14.99 -16.64 35.96
CA THR A 570 -15.12 -17.96 36.60
C THR A 570 -14.33 -18.02 37.90
N ASP A 571 -15.03 -18.37 38.98
CA ASP A 571 -14.44 -18.80 40.25
C ASP A 571 -14.00 -20.27 40.12
N LEU A 572 -12.75 -20.58 40.45
CA LEU A 572 -12.16 -21.93 40.43
C LEU A 572 -12.16 -22.55 41.84
N ASP A 573 -12.18 -23.89 41.94
CA ASP A 573 -12.32 -24.63 43.21
C ASP A 573 -11.26 -24.27 44.27
N ASN A 574 -10.07 -23.82 43.84
CA ASN A 574 -8.98 -23.36 44.71
C ASN A 574 -9.15 -21.93 45.26
N GLY A 575 -10.28 -21.26 45.00
CA GLY A 575 -10.47 -19.84 45.33
C GLY A 575 -9.69 -18.89 44.43
N ALA A 576 -9.34 -19.35 43.22
CA ALA A 576 -8.68 -18.54 42.20
C ALA A 576 -9.73 -17.93 41.26
N ILE A 577 -9.51 -16.69 40.81
CA ILE A 577 -10.42 -15.92 39.98
C ILE A 577 -9.85 -15.83 38.56
N LEU A 578 -10.66 -16.17 37.57
CA LEU A 578 -10.36 -16.00 36.15
C LEU A 578 -11.37 -15.03 35.53
N VAL A 579 -10.90 -13.97 34.89
CA VAL A 579 -11.72 -13.06 34.07
C VAL A 579 -11.13 -13.03 32.66
N VAL A 580 -11.94 -13.35 31.65
CA VAL A 580 -11.51 -13.42 30.25
C VAL A 580 -12.17 -12.31 29.46
N GLY A 581 -11.35 -11.47 28.82
CA GLY A 581 -11.79 -10.37 27.96
C GLY A 581 -11.48 -10.61 26.48
N SER A 582 -11.55 -9.55 25.68
CA SER A 582 -11.36 -9.56 24.22
C SER A 582 -9.94 -9.22 23.76
N GLN A 583 -9.17 -8.52 24.60
CA GLN A 583 -7.77 -8.13 24.42
C GLN A 583 -6.85 -8.71 25.53
N GLY A 584 -7.40 -9.44 26.51
CA GLY A 584 -6.61 -10.14 27.50
C GLY A 584 -7.38 -11.03 28.47
N LEU A 585 -6.69 -11.50 29.50
CA LEU A 585 -7.27 -12.16 30.68
C LEU A 585 -6.60 -11.66 31.98
N LEU A 586 -7.35 -11.70 33.08
CA LEU A 586 -6.85 -11.55 34.44
C LEU A 586 -7.00 -12.89 35.17
N PHE A 587 -5.92 -13.32 35.82
CA PHE A 587 -5.89 -14.54 36.64
C PHE A 587 -5.31 -14.22 38.02
N VAL A 588 -6.11 -14.43 39.06
CA VAL A 588 -5.73 -14.15 40.46
C VAL A 588 -5.68 -15.47 41.23
N SER A 589 -4.53 -15.81 41.81
CA SER A 589 -4.35 -17.06 42.56
C SER A 589 -3.22 -16.97 43.57
N SER A 590 -3.44 -17.51 44.78
CA SER A 590 -2.40 -17.65 45.81
C SER A 590 -1.21 -18.53 45.41
N ASN A 591 -1.32 -19.32 44.33
CA ASN A 591 -0.19 -20.00 43.71
C ASN A 591 -0.30 -19.97 42.18
N PRO A 592 0.22 -18.92 41.51
CA PRO A 592 0.07 -18.79 40.06
C PRO A 592 0.88 -19.81 39.26
N HIS A 593 1.90 -20.42 39.86
CA HIS A 593 2.87 -21.27 39.16
C HIS A 593 2.29 -22.58 38.58
N GLU A 594 1.17 -23.08 39.12
CA GLU A 594 0.53 -24.31 38.65
C GLU A 594 -0.31 -24.10 37.38
N ALA A 595 -0.79 -22.86 37.18
CA ALA A 595 -1.62 -22.46 36.05
C ALA A 595 -0.82 -22.01 34.80
N GLU A 596 0.46 -21.63 34.98
CA GLU A 596 1.31 -21.03 33.93
C GLU A 596 1.24 -21.79 32.58
N ALA A 597 1.35 -23.12 32.59
CA ALA A 597 1.35 -23.93 31.38
C ALA A 597 0.03 -23.82 30.59
N THR A 598 -1.11 -23.95 31.28
CA THR A 598 -2.44 -23.85 30.68
C THR A 598 -2.73 -22.43 30.17
N LEU A 599 -2.34 -21.40 30.94
CA LEU A 599 -2.48 -20.00 30.54
C LEU A 599 -1.67 -19.70 29.27
N ILE A 600 -0.44 -20.20 29.15
CA ILE A 600 0.39 -19.99 27.95
C ILE A 600 -0.17 -20.71 26.72
N SER A 601 -0.77 -21.89 26.90
CA SER A 601 -1.50 -22.59 25.83
C SER A 601 -2.67 -21.76 25.30
N TYR A 602 -3.49 -21.18 26.20
CA TYR A 602 -4.57 -20.26 25.82
C TYR A 602 -4.03 -19.01 25.10
N MET A 603 -3.04 -18.34 25.70
CA MET A 603 -2.47 -17.11 25.14
C MET A 603 -1.83 -17.31 23.77
N THR A 604 -1.25 -18.49 23.51
CA THR A 604 -0.71 -18.85 22.18
C THR A 604 -1.83 -19.03 21.15
N LEU A 605 -2.94 -19.70 21.48
CA LEU A 605 -4.09 -19.81 20.57
C LEU A 605 -4.76 -18.45 20.33
N ALA A 606 -4.93 -17.64 21.38
CA ALA A 606 -5.54 -16.32 21.29
C ALA A 606 -4.64 -15.31 20.53
N GLY A 607 -3.32 -15.38 20.67
CA GLY A 607 -2.38 -14.58 19.85
C GLY A 607 -2.44 -14.93 18.36
N ILE A 608 -2.63 -16.22 18.03
CA ILE A 608 -2.91 -16.65 16.64
C ILE A 608 -4.28 -16.11 16.18
N ASP A 609 -5.32 -16.16 17.01
CA ASP A 609 -6.67 -15.67 16.67
C ASP A 609 -6.73 -14.16 16.38
N LEU A 610 -5.94 -13.36 17.11
CA LEU A 610 -5.70 -11.94 16.84
C LEU A 610 -5.04 -11.74 15.47
N PHE A 611 -3.91 -12.40 15.20
CA PHE A 611 -3.23 -12.26 13.91
C PHE A 611 -4.12 -12.72 12.73
N VAL A 612 -4.95 -13.75 12.94
CA VAL A 612 -5.94 -14.24 11.97
C VAL A 612 -7.06 -13.22 11.71
N ARG A 613 -7.38 -12.32 12.67
CA ARG A 613 -8.27 -11.17 12.44
C ARG A 613 -7.63 -10.13 11.51
N ASP A 614 -6.38 -9.79 11.74
CA ASP A 614 -5.73 -8.71 10.98
C ASP A 614 -5.35 -9.19 9.56
N PHE A 615 -4.95 -10.46 9.43
CA PHE A 615 -4.80 -11.14 8.14
C PHE A 615 -6.11 -11.16 7.33
N PHE A 616 -7.26 -11.41 7.97
CA PHE A 616 -8.58 -11.35 7.32
C PHE A 616 -8.86 -9.93 6.80
N ILE A 617 -8.63 -8.91 7.63
CA ILE A 617 -8.81 -7.50 7.27
C ILE A 617 -7.89 -7.13 6.08
N ARG A 618 -6.63 -7.56 6.07
CA ARG A 618 -5.71 -7.32 4.95
C ARG A 618 -6.14 -8.03 3.67
N THR A 619 -6.58 -9.28 3.78
CA THR A 619 -7.11 -10.07 2.65
C THR A 619 -8.34 -9.39 2.05
N PHE A 620 -9.21 -8.80 2.89
CA PHE A 620 -10.34 -8.01 2.40
C PHE A 620 -9.88 -6.75 1.63
N VAL A 621 -8.97 -5.95 2.19
CA VAL A 621 -8.44 -4.74 1.52
C VAL A 621 -7.82 -5.10 0.16
N LEU A 622 -7.15 -6.24 0.05
CA LEU A 622 -6.59 -6.73 -1.20
C LEU A 622 -7.68 -7.07 -2.24
N ASP A 623 -8.83 -7.60 -1.82
CA ASP A 623 -9.96 -7.86 -2.73
C ASP A 623 -10.56 -6.58 -3.30
N GLU A 624 -10.58 -5.50 -2.51
CA GLU A 624 -11.00 -4.17 -2.98
C GLU A 624 -9.99 -3.57 -3.97
N GLN A 625 -8.68 -3.70 -3.70
CA GLN A 625 -7.62 -3.31 -4.66
C GLN A 625 -7.77 -4.06 -6.00
N LEU A 626 -8.16 -5.34 -6.00
CA LEU A 626 -8.48 -6.08 -7.23
C LEU A 626 -9.73 -5.55 -7.96
N LYS A 627 -10.76 -5.06 -7.24
CA LYS A 627 -11.94 -4.43 -7.86
C LYS A 627 -11.58 -3.08 -8.49
N GLU A 628 -10.74 -2.29 -7.83
CA GLU A 628 -10.21 -1.02 -8.36
C GLU A 628 -9.41 -1.25 -9.64
N ILE A 629 -8.46 -2.19 -9.63
CA ILE A 629 -7.70 -2.61 -10.83
C ILE A 629 -8.65 -3.03 -11.96
N ARG A 630 -9.75 -3.75 -11.66
CA ARG A 630 -10.76 -4.09 -12.66
C ARG A 630 -11.50 -2.87 -13.22
N GLY A 631 -11.77 -1.87 -12.40
CA GLY A 631 -12.33 -0.59 -12.83
C GLY A 631 -11.40 0.16 -13.79
N LEU A 632 -10.10 0.22 -13.46
CA LEU A 632 -9.07 0.81 -14.31
C LEU A 632 -8.90 0.04 -15.64
N ILE A 633 -8.94 -1.30 -15.61
CA ILE A 633 -8.90 -2.14 -16.82
C ILE A 633 -10.13 -1.92 -17.71
N ASN A 634 -11.33 -1.74 -17.14
CA ASN A 634 -12.53 -1.46 -17.94
C ASN A 634 -12.49 -0.06 -18.60
N THR A 635 -11.76 0.89 -18.02
CA THR A 635 -11.71 2.31 -18.44
C THR A 635 -10.37 2.70 -19.09
N TYR A 636 -9.56 1.72 -19.52
CA TYR A 636 -8.19 1.94 -20.00
C TYR A 636 -8.04 2.93 -21.17
N ASN A 637 -9.07 3.06 -22.02
CA ASN A 637 -9.05 3.93 -23.21
C ASN A 637 -9.08 5.44 -22.90
N GLU A 638 -9.47 5.82 -21.69
CA GLU A 638 -9.66 7.22 -21.29
C GLU A 638 -8.34 7.95 -20.99
N ASP A 639 -7.27 7.21 -20.67
CA ASP A 639 -6.03 7.78 -20.14
C ASP A 639 -4.83 6.89 -20.48
N PRO A 640 -3.86 7.39 -21.28
CA PRO A 640 -2.71 6.60 -21.73
C PRO A 640 -1.74 6.20 -20.60
N THR A 641 -1.89 6.75 -19.40
CA THR A 641 -1.07 6.41 -18.22
C THR A 641 -1.62 5.20 -17.44
N ARG A 642 -2.88 4.81 -17.65
CA ARG A 642 -3.51 3.69 -16.93
C ARG A 642 -2.85 2.35 -17.25
N ILE A 643 -2.41 2.10 -18.48
CA ILE A 643 -1.76 0.82 -18.88
C ILE A 643 -0.47 0.53 -18.07
N PRO A 644 0.50 1.47 -17.94
CA PRO A 644 1.61 1.32 -17.01
C PRO A 644 1.19 1.16 -15.54
N LEU A 645 0.21 1.96 -15.07
CA LEU A 645 -0.26 1.93 -13.69
C LEU A 645 -0.89 0.58 -13.32
N ILE A 646 -1.77 0.04 -14.17
CA ILE A 646 -2.41 -1.27 -13.98
C ILE A 646 -1.36 -2.38 -13.87
N ARG A 647 -0.34 -2.40 -14.73
CA ARG A 647 0.73 -3.42 -14.65
C ARG A 647 1.52 -3.35 -13.35
N LYS A 648 1.80 -2.14 -12.86
CA LYS A 648 2.46 -1.90 -11.58
C LYS A 648 1.59 -2.41 -10.42
N LEU A 649 0.35 -1.93 -10.32
CA LEU A 649 -0.60 -2.33 -9.26
C LEU A 649 -0.85 -3.84 -9.26
N LEU A 650 -1.05 -4.45 -10.44
CA LEU A 650 -1.25 -5.89 -10.57
C LEU A 650 -0.02 -6.71 -10.16
N GLY A 651 1.19 -6.19 -10.39
CA GLY A 651 2.45 -6.77 -9.92
C GLY A 651 2.62 -6.66 -8.40
N GLU A 652 2.33 -5.49 -7.83
CA GLU A 652 2.32 -5.24 -6.38
C GLU A 652 1.29 -6.14 -5.68
N THR A 653 0.07 -6.24 -6.21
CA THR A 653 -0.95 -7.18 -5.71
C THR A 653 -0.52 -8.64 -5.87
N SER A 654 0.16 -9.02 -6.96
CA SER A 654 0.71 -10.36 -7.14
C SER A 654 1.71 -10.72 -6.04
N HIS A 655 2.56 -9.76 -5.65
CA HIS A 655 3.52 -9.94 -4.57
C HIS A 655 2.83 -10.04 -3.21
N HIS A 656 1.84 -9.19 -2.93
CA HIS A 656 1.04 -9.25 -1.70
C HIS A 656 0.32 -10.61 -1.55
N ILE A 657 -0.28 -11.15 -2.62
CA ILE A 657 -0.93 -12.49 -2.57
C ILE A 657 0.10 -13.58 -2.24
N ALA A 658 1.26 -13.58 -2.89
CA ALA A 658 2.29 -14.59 -2.64
C ALA A 658 2.82 -14.57 -1.20
N VAL A 659 3.02 -13.37 -0.64
CA VAL A 659 3.42 -13.20 0.77
C VAL A 659 2.32 -13.65 1.74
N LEU A 660 1.05 -13.34 1.46
CA LEU A 660 -0.08 -13.83 2.27
C LEU A 660 -0.22 -15.36 2.18
N GLU A 661 0.08 -15.99 1.04
CA GLU A 661 0.10 -17.46 0.90
C GLU A 661 1.20 -18.10 1.75
N GLU A 662 2.35 -17.42 1.94
CA GLU A 662 3.46 -17.88 2.78
C GLU A 662 3.17 -17.69 4.28
N ILE A 663 2.63 -16.54 4.67
CA ILE A 663 2.18 -16.27 6.05
C ILE A 663 1.09 -17.26 6.50
N LEU A 664 0.17 -17.63 5.60
CA LEU A 664 -0.85 -18.64 5.86
C LEU A 664 -0.26 -20.04 6.09
N GLN A 665 0.89 -20.37 5.49
CA GLN A 665 1.59 -21.63 5.75
C GLN A 665 2.20 -21.63 7.16
N PHE A 666 2.87 -20.55 7.58
CA PHE A 666 3.36 -20.41 8.96
C PHE A 666 2.23 -20.52 10.00
N LEU A 667 1.04 -19.95 9.74
CA LEU A 667 -0.14 -20.11 10.61
C LEU A 667 -0.62 -21.57 10.70
N MET A 668 -0.65 -22.30 9.58
CA MET A 668 -1.02 -23.72 9.56
C MET A 668 0.02 -24.61 10.26
N GLU A 669 1.31 -24.30 10.12
CA GLU A 669 2.40 -25.01 10.82
C GLU A 669 2.38 -24.73 12.33
N ALA A 670 2.15 -23.48 12.74
CA ALA A 670 2.05 -23.09 14.14
C ALA A 670 0.94 -23.85 14.86
N LEU A 671 -0.26 -23.91 14.26
CA LEU A 671 -1.41 -24.60 14.83
C LEU A 671 -1.23 -26.12 14.86
N SER A 672 -0.58 -26.72 13.85
CA SER A 672 -0.26 -28.16 13.87
C SER A 672 0.79 -28.50 14.92
N SER A 673 1.78 -27.63 15.16
CA SER A 673 2.75 -27.77 16.25
C SER A 673 2.10 -27.64 17.64
N PHE A 674 1.06 -26.82 17.78
CA PHE A 674 0.29 -26.74 19.02
C PHE A 674 -0.44 -28.06 19.29
N ALA A 675 -1.13 -28.62 18.28
CA ALA A 675 -1.85 -29.89 18.41
C ALA A 675 -0.95 -31.05 18.87
N SER A 676 0.32 -31.10 18.43
CA SER A 676 1.28 -32.13 18.86
C SER A 676 1.83 -31.96 20.29
N ASN A 677 1.58 -30.82 20.96
CA ASN A 677 2.09 -30.51 22.30
C ASN A 677 1.00 -30.61 23.40
N LYS A 678 -0.24 -30.99 23.05
CA LYS A 678 -1.41 -30.92 23.95
C LYS A 678 -1.39 -31.92 25.11
N ASP A 679 -0.77 -33.09 24.94
CA ASP A 679 -0.92 -34.25 25.83
C ASP A 679 -0.05 -34.19 27.12
N LEU A 680 -0.09 -33.08 27.87
CA LEU A 680 0.88 -32.78 28.95
C LEU A 680 0.26 -32.28 30.28
N GLY A 681 -0.85 -32.90 30.75
CA GLY A 681 -1.48 -32.52 32.03
C GLY A 681 -2.41 -33.57 32.68
N ASP A 682 -1.85 -34.48 33.49
CA ASP A 682 -2.63 -35.42 34.33
C ASP A 682 -3.24 -34.76 35.60
N ALA A 683 -3.02 -33.45 35.82
CA ALA A 683 -3.42 -32.75 37.04
C ALA A 683 -4.89 -32.27 37.00
N THR A 684 -5.65 -32.55 38.06
CA THR A 684 -7.08 -32.21 38.16
C THR A 684 -7.36 -30.72 38.01
N TYR A 685 -6.52 -29.86 38.60
CA TYR A 685 -6.64 -28.39 38.52
C TYR A 685 -6.33 -27.83 37.12
N GLN A 686 -5.38 -28.44 36.39
CA GLN A 686 -5.12 -28.08 35.00
C GLN A 686 -6.32 -28.45 34.12
N ASN A 687 -6.89 -29.65 34.32
CA ASN A 687 -8.12 -30.10 33.65
C ASN A 687 -9.36 -29.24 33.96
N GLU A 688 -9.38 -28.52 35.08
CA GLU A 688 -10.43 -27.55 35.44
C GLU A 688 -10.22 -26.25 34.64
N LEU A 689 -9.01 -25.69 34.70
CA LEU A 689 -8.63 -24.45 34.01
C LEU A 689 -8.71 -24.58 32.48
N GLU A 690 -8.36 -25.74 31.92
CA GLU A 690 -8.49 -26.06 30.49
C GLU A 690 -9.95 -26.06 30.01
N ARG A 691 -10.89 -26.47 30.88
CA ARG A 691 -12.34 -26.40 30.61
C ARG A 691 -12.88 -24.99 30.79
N ALA A 692 -12.40 -24.25 31.78
CA ALA A 692 -12.79 -22.85 31.99
C ALA A 692 -12.37 -21.95 30.82
N LEU A 693 -11.23 -22.24 30.19
CA LEU A 693 -10.70 -21.52 29.02
C LEU A 693 -11.17 -22.04 27.65
N ASP A 694 -11.81 -23.22 27.62
CA ASP A 694 -12.31 -23.94 26.44
C ASP A 694 -11.32 -24.01 25.25
N LEU A 695 -10.11 -24.50 25.55
CA LEU A 695 -9.01 -24.62 24.58
C LEU A 695 -9.38 -25.45 23.35
N ASP A 696 -10.23 -26.47 23.52
CA ASP A 696 -10.64 -27.38 22.45
C ASP A 696 -11.57 -26.69 21.44
N HIS A 697 -12.54 -25.90 21.93
CA HIS A 697 -13.38 -25.09 21.06
C HIS A 697 -12.57 -23.97 20.41
N GLN A 698 -11.68 -23.30 21.16
CA GLN A 698 -10.83 -22.24 20.62
C GLN A 698 -9.89 -22.75 19.51
N TYR A 699 -9.25 -23.91 19.71
CA TYR A 699 -8.41 -24.55 18.69
C TYR A 699 -9.22 -24.86 17.42
N ALA A 700 -10.41 -25.46 17.57
CA ALA A 700 -11.28 -25.77 16.44
C ALA A 700 -11.76 -24.51 15.69
N TYR A 701 -12.12 -23.46 16.43
CA TYR A 701 -12.52 -22.16 15.89
C TYR A 701 -11.41 -21.50 15.07
N VAL A 702 -10.19 -21.44 15.60
CA VAL A 702 -9.01 -20.91 14.89
C VAL A 702 -8.68 -21.75 13.64
N LEU A 703 -8.78 -23.08 13.74
CA LEU A 703 -8.58 -23.99 12.60
C LEU A 703 -9.58 -23.73 11.47
N GLU A 704 -10.87 -23.56 11.80
CA GLU A 704 -11.91 -23.24 10.80
C GLU A 704 -11.69 -21.86 10.17
N ARG A 705 -11.32 -20.83 10.95
CA ARG A 705 -10.97 -19.49 10.44
C ARG A 705 -9.80 -19.53 9.46
N ILE A 706 -8.71 -20.23 9.81
CA ILE A 706 -7.53 -20.40 8.93
C ILE A 706 -7.90 -21.18 7.65
N HIS A 707 -8.75 -22.20 7.76
CA HIS A 707 -9.22 -22.96 6.61
C HIS A 707 -10.12 -22.12 5.68
N ASP A 708 -10.91 -21.18 6.21
CA ASP A 708 -11.73 -20.27 5.39
C ASP A 708 -10.90 -19.16 4.74
N LEU A 709 -9.94 -18.57 5.47
CA LEU A 709 -8.94 -17.66 4.90
C LEU A 709 -8.24 -18.23 3.67
N LYS A 710 -7.90 -19.52 3.71
CA LYS A 710 -7.31 -20.24 2.56
C LYS A 710 -8.20 -20.21 1.32
N LYS A 711 -9.52 -20.35 1.48
CA LYS A 711 -10.48 -20.28 0.36
C LYS A 711 -10.57 -18.85 -0.19
N THR A 712 -10.66 -17.86 0.70
CA THR A 712 -10.74 -16.43 0.31
C THR A 712 -9.48 -15.98 -0.43
N LEU A 713 -8.28 -16.37 0.04
CA LEU A 713 -7.01 -16.04 -0.61
C LEU A 713 -6.84 -16.72 -1.97
N VAL A 714 -7.23 -18.00 -2.10
CA VAL A 714 -7.29 -18.68 -3.40
C VAL A 714 -8.28 -17.99 -4.35
N GLY A 715 -9.43 -17.53 -3.84
CA GLY A 715 -10.38 -16.72 -4.60
C GLY A 715 -9.80 -15.39 -5.09
N ALA A 716 -9.03 -14.68 -4.25
CA ALA A 716 -8.33 -13.45 -4.62
C ALA A 716 -7.23 -13.71 -5.67
N LYS A 717 -6.50 -14.83 -5.55
CA LYS A 717 -5.51 -15.28 -6.53
C LYS A 717 -6.13 -15.54 -7.90
N THR A 718 -7.22 -16.31 -7.97
CA THR A 718 -7.93 -16.53 -9.23
C THR A 718 -8.54 -15.23 -9.79
N LYS A 719 -8.98 -14.28 -8.96
CA LYS A 719 -9.35 -12.92 -9.45
C LYS A 719 -8.15 -12.21 -10.08
N GLN A 720 -6.97 -12.24 -9.44
CA GLN A 720 -5.75 -11.61 -9.92
C GLN A 720 -5.26 -12.23 -11.25
N GLU A 721 -5.34 -13.55 -11.39
CA GLU A 721 -5.07 -14.28 -12.64
C GLU A 721 -6.01 -13.82 -13.77
N ASN A 722 -7.33 -13.77 -13.53
CA ASN A 722 -8.29 -13.28 -14.52
C ASN A 722 -8.05 -11.81 -14.94
N LEU A 723 -7.63 -10.94 -14.00
CA LEU A 723 -7.31 -9.54 -14.33
C LEU A 723 -6.00 -9.41 -15.12
N ARG A 724 -5.06 -10.33 -14.92
CA ARG A 724 -3.86 -10.44 -15.76
C ARG A 724 -4.22 -10.81 -17.19
N ASP A 725 -5.05 -11.84 -17.39
CA ASP A 725 -5.50 -12.25 -18.72
C ASP A 725 -6.25 -11.10 -19.44
N MET A 726 -7.11 -10.37 -18.72
CA MET A 726 -7.76 -9.16 -19.25
C MET A 726 -6.73 -8.06 -19.63
N MET A 727 -5.69 -7.85 -18.83
CA MET A 727 -4.65 -6.85 -19.08
C MET A 727 -3.73 -7.23 -20.26
N ASP A 728 -3.46 -8.52 -20.45
CA ASP A 728 -2.69 -9.03 -21.58
C ASP A 728 -3.51 -8.94 -22.88
N VAL A 729 -4.83 -9.19 -22.84
CA VAL A 729 -5.76 -8.91 -23.97
C VAL A 729 -5.83 -7.41 -24.30
N VAL A 730 -5.90 -6.52 -23.31
CA VAL A 730 -5.82 -5.05 -23.54
C VAL A 730 -4.47 -4.68 -24.18
N THR A 731 -3.39 -5.30 -23.73
CA THR A 731 -2.04 -5.11 -24.27
C THR A 731 -1.94 -5.58 -25.73
N GLU A 732 -2.53 -6.72 -26.09
CA GLU A 732 -2.55 -7.25 -27.45
C GLU A 732 -3.36 -6.37 -28.40
N ASN A 733 -4.54 -5.88 -27.97
CA ASN A 733 -5.35 -4.95 -28.76
C ASN A 733 -4.60 -3.64 -29.08
N GLU A 734 -3.87 -3.07 -28.12
CA GLU A 734 -3.01 -1.90 -28.38
C GLU A 734 -1.86 -2.21 -29.33
N GLN A 735 -1.22 -3.38 -29.21
CA GLN A 735 -0.18 -3.80 -30.15
C GLN A 735 -0.74 -3.97 -31.57
N PHE A 736 -1.93 -4.57 -31.71
CA PHE A 736 -2.62 -4.70 -33.00
C PHE A 736 -2.95 -3.32 -33.59
N ARG A 737 -3.53 -2.42 -32.80
CA ARG A 737 -3.83 -1.04 -33.24
C ARG A 737 -2.57 -0.28 -33.66
N ILE A 738 -1.45 -0.45 -32.94
CA ILE A 738 -0.15 0.11 -33.33
C ILE A 738 0.34 -0.53 -34.65
N GLN A 739 0.20 -1.84 -34.83
CA GLN A 739 0.60 -2.53 -36.06
C GLN A 739 -0.23 -2.10 -37.28
N GLU A 740 -1.56 -1.97 -37.14
CA GLU A 740 -2.43 -1.48 -38.21
C GLU A 740 -2.09 -0.03 -38.58
N ASN A 741 -1.91 0.84 -37.58
CA ASN A 741 -1.45 2.21 -37.82
C ASN A 741 -0.07 2.24 -38.49
N LEU A 742 0.88 1.39 -38.10
CA LEU A 742 2.18 1.27 -38.77
C LEU A 742 2.04 0.79 -40.22
N GLN A 743 1.17 -0.18 -40.49
CA GLN A 743 0.92 -0.69 -41.84
C GLN A 743 0.25 0.36 -42.74
N ALA A 744 -0.76 1.08 -42.23
CA ALA A 744 -1.43 2.17 -42.93
C ALA A 744 -0.46 3.32 -43.24
N ASN A 745 0.33 3.76 -42.25
CA ASN A 745 1.36 4.79 -42.44
C ASN A 745 2.46 4.32 -43.41
N THR A 746 2.92 3.07 -43.33
CA THR A 746 3.94 2.53 -44.25
C THR A 746 3.43 2.46 -45.68
N LYS A 747 2.16 2.08 -45.90
CA LYS A 747 1.53 2.08 -47.21
C LYS A 747 1.35 3.50 -47.76
N SER A 748 0.86 4.44 -46.95
CA SER A 748 0.75 5.86 -47.32
C SER A 748 2.11 6.43 -47.73
N LEU A 749 3.15 6.11 -46.94
CA LEU A 749 4.54 6.45 -47.23
C LEU A 749 5.06 5.78 -48.51
N GLU A 750 4.71 4.53 -48.80
CA GLU A 750 5.05 3.87 -50.08
C GLU A 750 4.37 4.56 -51.27
N ASP A 751 3.08 4.89 -51.17
CA ASP A 751 2.35 5.60 -52.23
C ASP A 751 2.90 7.02 -52.44
N VAL A 752 3.34 7.71 -51.38
CA VAL A 752 4.08 8.98 -51.45
C VAL A 752 5.45 8.80 -52.10
N PHE A 753 6.23 7.76 -51.75
CA PHE A 753 7.51 7.48 -52.41
C PHE A 753 7.33 7.17 -53.89
N ARG A 754 6.32 6.36 -54.26
CA ARG A 754 5.97 6.06 -55.66
C ARG A 754 5.50 7.29 -56.43
N ALA A 755 4.83 8.24 -55.77
CA ALA A 755 4.48 9.52 -56.37
C ALA A 755 5.73 10.41 -56.56
N ASN A 756 6.59 10.47 -55.56
CA ASN A 756 7.81 11.30 -55.57
C ASN A 756 8.87 10.77 -56.56
N GLU A 757 9.01 9.45 -56.72
CA GLU A 757 9.90 8.82 -57.72
C GLU A 757 9.48 9.21 -59.14
N ARG A 758 8.18 9.16 -59.44
CA ARG A 758 7.62 9.65 -60.71
C ARG A 758 7.81 11.15 -60.89
N ALA A 759 7.66 11.93 -59.82
CA ALA A 759 7.87 13.37 -59.85
C ALA A 759 9.34 13.72 -60.14
N SER A 760 10.29 13.17 -59.37
CA SER A 760 11.74 13.40 -59.55
C SER A 760 12.21 13.02 -60.95
N SER A 761 11.89 11.80 -61.39
CA SER A 761 12.26 11.35 -62.75
C SER A 761 11.64 12.22 -63.86
N SER A 762 10.41 12.72 -63.67
CA SER A 762 9.80 13.67 -64.62
C SER A 762 10.48 15.07 -64.60
N LEU A 763 10.92 15.53 -63.42
CA LEU A 763 11.62 16.81 -63.25
C LEU A 763 13.04 16.75 -63.81
N GLU A 764 13.76 15.64 -63.62
CA GLU A 764 15.08 15.38 -64.21
C GLU A 764 15.00 15.38 -65.75
N MET A 765 14.01 14.67 -66.32
CA MET A 765 13.76 14.72 -67.77
C MET A 765 13.41 16.14 -68.25
N MET A 766 12.59 16.88 -67.50
CA MET A 766 12.22 18.25 -67.85
C MET A 766 13.42 19.21 -67.80
N GLN A 767 14.32 19.07 -66.82
CA GLN A 767 15.57 19.83 -66.75
C GLN A 767 16.50 19.52 -67.92
N ILE A 768 16.62 18.25 -68.31
CA ILE A 768 17.40 17.83 -69.48
C ILE A 768 16.83 18.43 -70.78
N ILE A 769 15.50 18.46 -70.95
CA ILE A 769 14.84 19.04 -72.13
C ILE A 769 14.99 20.58 -72.15
N LEU A 770 14.71 21.26 -71.03
CA LEU A 770 14.78 22.72 -70.93
C LEU A 770 16.21 23.27 -71.04
N SER A 771 17.21 22.55 -70.50
CA SER A 771 18.62 22.88 -70.73
C SER A 771 19.04 22.68 -72.19
N GLY A 772 18.38 21.78 -72.91
CA GLY A 772 18.51 21.61 -74.35
C GLY A 772 18.00 22.83 -75.11
N SER A 773 16.71 23.17 -74.95
CA SER A 773 16.14 24.35 -75.61
C SER A 773 16.91 25.63 -75.27
N LEU A 774 17.28 25.83 -74.00
CA LEU A 774 18.07 26.99 -73.58
C LEU A 774 19.47 27.02 -74.23
N ALA A 775 20.13 25.88 -74.42
CA ALA A 775 21.42 25.81 -75.12
C ALA A 775 21.27 26.15 -76.61
N PHE A 776 20.23 25.65 -77.27
CA PHE A 776 19.90 26.03 -78.66
C PHE A 776 19.55 27.52 -78.76
N ASP A 777 18.69 28.06 -77.89
CA ASP A 777 18.28 29.47 -77.88
C ASP A 777 19.45 30.43 -77.63
N ILE A 778 20.36 30.09 -76.71
CA ILE A 778 21.58 30.87 -76.44
C ILE A 778 22.49 30.89 -77.68
N LEU A 779 22.64 29.75 -78.34
CA LEU A 779 23.54 29.58 -79.48
C LEU A 779 22.97 30.24 -80.74
N ASP A 780 21.68 30.07 -81.02
CA ASP A 780 20.96 30.77 -82.08
C ASP A 780 21.03 32.29 -81.88
N ARG A 781 20.76 32.79 -80.66
CA ARG A 781 20.86 34.21 -80.33
C ARG A 781 22.29 34.76 -80.38
N LEU A 782 23.32 33.91 -80.25
CA LEU A 782 24.72 34.28 -80.45
C LEU A 782 25.14 34.32 -81.92
N THR A 783 24.43 33.64 -82.83
CA THR A 783 24.78 33.56 -84.27
C THR A 783 23.74 34.11 -85.25
N GLY A 784 22.56 34.50 -84.78
CA GLY A 784 21.54 35.18 -85.58
C GLY A 784 21.94 36.59 -86.01
N GLU A 785 21.12 37.20 -86.86
CA GLU A 785 21.41 38.42 -87.66
C GLU A 785 21.83 39.69 -86.87
N TRP A 786 21.80 39.66 -85.53
CA TRP A 786 22.14 40.79 -84.65
C TRP A 786 23.31 40.49 -83.69
N SER A 787 24.09 39.42 -83.91
CA SER A 787 25.23 39.05 -83.05
C SER A 787 26.43 38.49 -83.83
N VAL A 788 27.59 39.17 -83.70
CA VAL A 788 28.99 38.74 -83.97
C VAL A 788 29.35 38.21 -85.38
N ALA A 789 28.48 37.48 -86.07
CA ALA A 789 28.76 36.74 -87.31
C ALA A 789 29.20 37.62 -88.49
N GLU A 790 28.74 38.88 -88.56
CA GLU A 790 29.17 39.85 -89.59
C GLU A 790 30.64 40.31 -89.44
N THR A 791 31.30 40.02 -88.31
CA THR A 791 32.69 40.44 -88.13
C THR A 791 33.62 39.61 -89.03
N TRP A 792 34.51 40.28 -89.77
CA TRP A 792 35.34 39.66 -90.84
C TRP A 792 36.14 38.41 -90.42
N TRP A 793 36.52 38.31 -89.14
CA TRP A 793 37.21 37.15 -88.59
C TRP A 793 36.24 36.03 -88.16
N ALA A 794 35.05 36.38 -87.68
CA ALA A 794 34.02 35.42 -87.28
C ALA A 794 33.42 34.70 -88.50
N SER A 795 33.11 35.43 -89.56
CA SER A 795 32.65 34.85 -90.84
C SER A 795 33.64 33.80 -91.36
N LYS A 796 34.93 34.15 -91.44
CA LYS A 796 35.98 33.29 -92.02
C LYS A 796 36.40 32.10 -91.15
N TYR A 797 36.41 32.23 -89.81
CA TYR A 797 36.90 31.18 -88.91
C TYR A 797 35.79 30.42 -88.17
N ILE A 798 34.54 30.89 -88.19
CA ILE A 798 33.41 30.27 -87.49
C ILE A 798 32.29 29.91 -88.48
N VAL A 799 31.88 30.82 -89.37
CA VAL A 799 30.74 30.54 -90.29
C VAL A 799 31.14 29.54 -91.38
N GLU A 800 32.19 29.83 -92.16
CA GLU A 800 32.64 28.96 -93.27
C GLU A 800 32.92 27.50 -92.86
N PRO A 801 33.77 27.20 -91.84
CA PRO A 801 34.11 25.81 -91.52
C PRO A 801 33.06 25.07 -90.68
N LEU A 802 32.25 25.78 -89.88
CA LEU A 802 31.45 25.17 -88.81
C LEU A 802 29.95 25.05 -89.16
N ILE A 803 29.41 26.01 -89.91
CA ILE A 803 27.98 26.06 -90.28
C ILE A 803 27.73 25.38 -91.63
N HIS A 804 28.61 25.59 -92.63
CA HIS A 804 28.46 24.99 -93.96
C HIS A 804 28.81 23.50 -94.02
N THR A 805 29.53 22.94 -93.03
CA THR A 805 29.89 21.51 -93.01
C THR A 805 28.77 20.68 -92.37
N PRO A 806 28.09 19.79 -93.12
CA PRO A 806 26.91 19.06 -92.63
C PRO A 806 27.26 18.19 -91.40
N GLY A 807 26.54 18.42 -90.31
CA GLY A 807 26.68 17.70 -89.04
C GLY A 807 27.62 18.33 -88.00
N VAL A 808 28.59 19.17 -88.41
CA VAL A 808 29.54 19.80 -87.46
C VAL A 808 28.82 20.79 -86.54
N TRP A 809 27.93 21.61 -87.11
CA TRP A 809 27.06 22.52 -86.35
C TRP A 809 26.21 21.80 -85.30
N PHE A 810 25.65 20.64 -85.66
CA PHE A 810 24.83 19.83 -84.75
C PHE A 810 25.67 19.25 -83.59
N ALA A 811 26.90 18.81 -83.86
CA ALA A 811 27.82 18.34 -82.82
C ALA A 811 28.21 19.44 -81.82
N LEU A 812 28.41 20.69 -82.28
CA LEU A 812 28.65 21.83 -81.38
C LEU A 812 27.44 22.12 -80.48
N ASN A 813 26.23 22.09 -81.04
CA ASN A 813 25.00 22.28 -80.27
C ASN A 813 24.82 21.20 -79.18
N LEU A 814 25.04 19.93 -79.52
CA LEU A 814 25.02 18.83 -78.53
C LEU A 814 26.08 18.99 -77.45
N PHE A 815 27.28 19.49 -77.79
CA PHE A 815 28.34 19.77 -76.81
C PHE A 815 27.97 20.90 -75.85
N LEU A 816 27.37 22.00 -76.35
CA LEU A 816 26.90 23.09 -75.50
C LEU A 816 25.76 22.64 -74.58
N TRP A 817 24.80 21.85 -75.09
CA TRP A 817 23.73 21.27 -74.28
C TRP A 817 24.29 20.40 -73.15
N PHE A 818 25.24 19.50 -73.45
CA PHE A 818 25.87 18.66 -72.43
C PHE A 818 26.58 19.50 -71.35
N LEU A 819 27.34 20.53 -71.75
CA LEU A 819 28.04 21.43 -70.82
C LEU A 819 27.07 22.24 -69.95
N LEU A 820 25.99 22.77 -70.53
CA LEU A 820 24.99 23.56 -69.82
C LEU A 820 24.16 22.69 -68.86
N GLY A 821 23.72 21.51 -69.32
CA GLY A 821 23.04 20.51 -68.49
C GLY A 821 23.90 20.03 -67.31
N TYR A 822 25.19 19.77 -67.53
CA TYR A 822 26.12 19.42 -66.46
C TYR A 822 26.34 20.56 -65.45
N GLY A 823 26.41 21.81 -65.93
CA GLY A 823 26.46 23.00 -65.07
C GLY A 823 25.22 23.17 -64.20
N LEU A 824 24.02 22.94 -64.75
CA LEU A 824 22.75 22.97 -64.00
C LEU A 824 22.65 21.80 -63.00
N TYR A 825 23.14 20.61 -63.35
CA TYR A 825 23.23 19.48 -62.42
C TYR A 825 24.11 19.79 -61.20
N LEU A 826 25.32 20.32 -61.43
CA LEU A 826 26.21 20.74 -60.34
C LEU A 826 25.61 21.86 -59.47
N LEU A 827 24.89 22.80 -60.08
CA LEU A 827 24.18 23.85 -59.36
C LEU A 827 23.03 23.27 -58.50
N SER A 828 22.30 22.29 -59.03
CA SER A 828 21.24 21.57 -58.31
C SER A 828 21.80 20.83 -57.08
N CYS A 829 22.92 20.11 -57.23
CA CYS A 829 23.62 19.48 -56.10
C CYS A 829 24.06 20.52 -55.06
N TYR A 830 24.72 21.61 -55.48
CA TYR A 830 25.17 22.67 -54.59
C TYR A 830 24.01 23.34 -53.82
N LEU A 831 22.87 23.54 -54.46
CA LEU A 831 21.66 24.10 -53.82
C LEU A 831 21.01 23.09 -52.86
N SER A 832 21.03 21.79 -53.19
CA SER A 832 20.52 20.71 -52.35
C SER A 832 21.36 20.53 -51.07
N ASP A 833 22.69 20.50 -51.19
CA ASP A 833 23.61 20.45 -50.04
C ASP A 833 23.43 21.67 -49.13
N LYS A 834 23.16 22.85 -49.71
CA LYS A 834 22.90 24.09 -48.99
C LYS A 834 21.50 24.17 -48.34
N ALA A 835 20.62 23.22 -48.62
CA ALA A 835 19.29 23.11 -48.03
C ALA A 835 19.23 22.14 -46.82
N GLN A 836 20.30 21.39 -46.54
CA GLN A 836 20.34 20.40 -45.46
C GLN A 836 20.63 21.05 -44.09
N GLY A 837 19.62 21.09 -43.22
CA GLY A 837 19.78 21.65 -41.87
C GLY A 837 18.49 21.76 -41.06
N VAL A 838 17.78 20.66 -40.84
CA VAL A 838 16.54 20.63 -40.04
C VAL A 838 16.71 19.73 -38.81
N LEU A 839 16.54 20.31 -37.62
CA LEU A 839 16.39 19.59 -36.35
C LEU A 839 14.91 19.26 -36.14
N MET A 840 14.59 18.02 -35.78
CA MET A 840 13.23 17.61 -35.39
C MET A 840 13.21 17.01 -33.97
N VAL A 841 12.58 17.72 -33.04
CA VAL A 841 12.31 17.26 -31.67
C VAL A 841 10.94 16.58 -31.63
N ARG A 842 10.83 15.42 -30.96
CA ARG A 842 9.59 14.63 -30.89
C ARG A 842 9.25 14.30 -29.43
N LEU A 843 8.27 14.99 -28.88
CA LEU A 843 7.78 14.84 -27.51
C LEU A 843 6.56 13.92 -27.45
N LYS A 844 6.46 13.12 -26.38
CA LYS A 844 5.26 12.39 -25.96
C LYS A 844 4.92 12.77 -24.52
N PRO A 845 4.31 13.95 -24.27
CA PRO A 845 4.24 14.49 -22.92
C PRO A 845 3.08 13.93 -22.08
N ASN A 846 2.01 13.41 -22.69
CA ASN A 846 0.79 12.95 -22.03
C ASN A 846 0.21 13.96 -21.01
N TRP A 847 0.28 15.26 -21.32
CA TRP A 847 -0.14 16.32 -20.40
C TRP A 847 -1.67 16.51 -20.39
N LYS A 848 -2.29 16.51 -19.21
CA LYS A 848 -3.69 16.92 -19.01
C LYS A 848 -3.86 18.42 -19.28
N ILE A 849 -4.89 18.80 -20.03
CA ILE A 849 -5.15 20.17 -20.48
C ILE A 849 -6.56 20.64 -20.16
N SER A 850 -6.85 21.93 -20.35
CA SER A 850 -8.22 22.43 -20.48
C SER A 850 -8.53 22.73 -21.95
N LEU A 851 -9.50 22.01 -22.53
CA LEU A 851 -9.89 22.15 -23.94
C LEU A 851 -10.36 23.56 -24.30
N LYS A 852 -11.00 24.25 -23.35
CA LYS A 852 -11.43 25.65 -23.51
C LYS A 852 -10.23 26.58 -23.70
N ARG A 853 -9.15 26.37 -22.93
CA ARG A 853 -7.92 27.17 -23.00
C ARG A 853 -7.05 26.77 -24.19
N LEU A 854 -6.91 25.48 -24.50
CA LEU A 854 -6.21 25.04 -25.72
C LEU A 854 -6.87 25.62 -26.97
N LYS A 855 -8.21 25.61 -27.07
CA LYS A 855 -8.94 26.26 -28.18
C LYS A 855 -8.79 27.79 -28.19
N GLY A 856 -8.52 28.42 -27.05
CA GLY A 856 -8.14 29.84 -26.97
C GLY A 856 -6.72 30.10 -27.47
N PHE A 857 -5.77 29.23 -27.13
CA PHE A 857 -4.38 29.27 -27.57
C PHE A 857 -4.24 29.03 -29.07
N LEU A 858 -4.83 27.95 -29.60
CA LEU A 858 -4.77 27.60 -31.03
C LEU A 858 -5.40 28.68 -31.92
N LYS A 859 -6.43 29.39 -31.44
CA LYS A 859 -7.00 30.57 -32.14
C LYS A 859 -6.07 31.79 -32.25
N LYS A 860 -4.94 31.80 -31.54
CA LYS A 860 -3.88 32.82 -31.65
C LYS A 860 -2.78 32.42 -32.66
N LYS A 861 -2.91 31.28 -33.35
CA LYS A 861 -1.90 30.72 -34.26
C LYS A 861 -2.46 30.54 -35.67
N ASP A 862 -1.60 30.63 -36.67
CA ASP A 862 -1.93 30.39 -38.08
C ASP A 862 -1.87 28.88 -38.39
N ILE A 863 -3.01 28.19 -38.22
CA ILE A 863 -3.11 26.74 -38.41
C ILE A 863 -3.10 26.43 -39.91
N LYS A 864 -2.05 25.74 -40.38
CA LYS A 864 -1.86 25.35 -41.79
C LYS A 864 -2.49 24.01 -42.15
N GLU A 865 -2.62 23.11 -41.17
CA GLU A 865 -3.10 21.74 -41.36
C GLU A 865 -3.87 21.33 -40.08
N GLU A 866 -5.09 20.81 -40.24
CA GLU A 866 -5.85 20.15 -39.18
C GLU A 866 -6.29 18.78 -39.70
N GLU A 867 -5.83 17.73 -39.03
CA GLU A 867 -6.14 16.33 -39.32
C GLU A 867 -6.84 15.72 -38.11
N VAL A 868 -7.97 15.05 -38.33
CA VAL A 868 -8.78 14.46 -37.27
C VAL A 868 -8.95 12.96 -37.53
N SER A 869 -8.31 12.12 -36.73
CA SER A 869 -8.53 10.68 -36.71
C SER A 869 -9.54 10.33 -35.61
N ALA A 870 -10.71 9.85 -36.01
CA ALA A 870 -11.75 9.37 -35.11
C ALA A 870 -11.78 7.84 -35.15
N ASP A 871 -11.53 7.21 -34.01
CA ASP A 871 -11.47 5.75 -33.84
C ASP A 871 -12.37 5.34 -32.67
N GLY A 872 -13.57 4.85 -32.99
CA GLY A 872 -14.59 4.50 -32.02
C GLY A 872 -14.96 5.67 -31.08
N SER A 873 -14.53 5.56 -29.82
CA SER A 873 -14.70 6.57 -28.77
C SER A 873 -13.70 7.72 -28.85
N ASN A 874 -12.46 7.46 -29.31
CA ASN A 874 -11.37 8.43 -29.24
C ASN A 874 -11.34 9.30 -30.50
N ARG A 875 -10.97 10.58 -30.32
CA ARG A 875 -10.86 11.54 -31.42
C ARG A 875 -9.55 12.28 -31.31
N ILE A 876 -8.55 11.86 -32.04
CA ILE A 876 -7.23 12.47 -31.99
C ILE A 876 -7.18 13.59 -33.03
N TYR A 877 -6.90 14.80 -32.57
CA TYR A 877 -6.71 15.98 -33.39
C TYR A 877 -5.21 16.23 -33.52
N LYS A 878 -4.71 16.31 -34.76
CA LYS A 878 -3.38 16.80 -35.11
C LYS A 878 -3.53 18.19 -35.74
N THR A 879 -2.86 19.18 -35.16
CA THR A 879 -2.85 20.57 -35.64
C THR A 879 -1.41 20.99 -35.95
N THR A 880 -1.17 21.52 -37.15
CA THR A 880 0.15 22.01 -37.58
C THR A 880 0.11 23.51 -37.81
N TRP A 881 1.06 24.25 -37.25
CA TRP A 881 1.29 25.67 -37.56
C TRP A 881 2.79 25.97 -37.73
N GLU A 882 3.08 27.15 -38.25
CA GLU A 882 4.42 27.76 -38.22
C GLU A 882 4.37 29.05 -37.41
N GLU A 883 5.43 29.35 -36.67
CA GLU A 883 5.57 30.60 -35.92
C GLU A 883 6.28 31.67 -36.77
N GLU A 884 5.85 32.92 -36.67
CA GLU A 884 6.44 34.03 -37.42
C GLU A 884 7.89 34.33 -37.00
N ALA A 885 8.83 34.34 -37.96
CA ALA A 885 10.21 34.75 -37.73
C ALA A 885 10.30 36.27 -37.49
N SER A 886 10.47 36.68 -36.23
CA SER A 886 10.67 38.09 -35.87
C SER A 886 12.16 38.45 -35.86
N PRO A 887 12.61 39.50 -36.58
CA PRO A 887 14.03 39.80 -36.73
C PRO A 887 14.82 40.15 -35.46
N THR A 888 14.15 40.45 -34.33
CA THR A 888 14.84 41.01 -33.15
C THR A 888 14.28 40.62 -31.78
N ASN A 889 13.04 40.12 -31.64
CA ASN A 889 12.46 39.74 -30.34
C ASN A 889 11.25 38.78 -30.47
N GLY A 890 11.34 37.76 -31.33
CA GLY A 890 10.30 36.73 -31.45
C GLY A 890 10.29 35.78 -30.24
N PRO A 891 9.15 35.12 -29.92
CA PRO A 891 9.11 34.09 -28.87
C PRO A 891 10.08 32.93 -29.16
N TRP A 892 10.34 32.64 -30.44
CA TRP A 892 11.30 31.65 -30.92
C TRP A 892 12.59 32.26 -31.51
N GLY A 893 12.85 33.56 -31.23
CA GLY A 893 14.00 34.29 -31.77
C GLY A 893 13.87 34.58 -33.26
N THR A 894 14.98 34.45 -33.99
CA THR A 894 15.09 34.60 -35.46
C THR A 894 14.67 33.35 -36.24
N LEU A 895 14.22 32.30 -35.54
CA LEU A 895 13.88 31.00 -36.12
C LEU A 895 12.35 30.87 -36.25
N ALA A 896 11.89 30.36 -37.40
CA ALA A 896 10.51 29.92 -37.60
C ALA A 896 10.41 28.40 -37.39
N PRO A 897 10.02 27.91 -36.20
CA PRO A 897 9.65 26.52 -36.01
C PRO A 897 8.31 26.20 -36.69
N ARG A 898 8.23 25.03 -37.32
CA ARG A 898 6.96 24.34 -37.61
C ARG A 898 6.64 23.40 -36.45
N VAL A 899 5.46 23.57 -35.85
CA VAL A 899 4.99 22.81 -34.68
C VAL A 899 3.78 21.97 -35.08
N GLU A 900 3.80 20.68 -34.74
CA GLU A 900 2.67 19.75 -34.87
C GLU A 900 2.23 19.33 -33.46
N LEU A 901 1.01 19.63 -33.06
CA LEU A 901 0.43 19.26 -31.77
C LEU A 901 -0.68 18.22 -31.95
N VAL A 902 -0.58 17.11 -31.22
CA VAL A 902 -1.53 16.00 -31.24
C VAL A 902 -2.20 15.88 -29.87
N TYR A 903 -3.52 16.05 -29.83
CA TYR A 903 -4.31 16.04 -28.59
C TYR A 903 -5.64 15.29 -28.74
N ASP A 904 -6.15 14.78 -27.61
CA ASP A 904 -7.50 14.22 -27.46
C ASP A 904 -8.39 15.25 -26.73
N PRO A 905 -9.51 15.73 -27.34
CA PRO A 905 -10.45 16.66 -26.75
C PRO A 905 -11.67 15.97 -26.09
N VAL A 906 -11.73 14.63 -26.10
CA VAL A 906 -12.71 13.83 -25.32
C VAL A 906 -12.17 13.64 -23.91
N HIS A 907 -10.87 13.31 -23.79
CA HIS A 907 -10.20 13.03 -22.53
C HIS A 907 -9.31 14.19 -22.01
N GLU A 908 -9.21 15.29 -22.78
CA GLU A 908 -8.42 16.48 -22.47
C GLU A 908 -6.92 16.20 -22.21
N PHE A 909 -6.23 15.55 -23.15
CA PHE A 909 -4.78 15.27 -23.09
C PHE A 909 -4.01 15.71 -24.35
N ILE A 910 -2.79 16.25 -24.18
CA ILE A 910 -1.78 16.35 -25.27
C ILE A 910 -0.97 15.05 -25.29
N LEU A 911 -1.12 14.27 -26.37
CA LEU A 911 -0.48 12.96 -26.54
C LEU A 911 0.95 13.07 -27.12
N LYS A 912 1.17 14.02 -28.04
CA LYS A 912 2.45 14.17 -28.76
C LYS A 912 2.62 15.61 -29.26
N ALA A 913 3.85 16.10 -29.27
CA ALA A 913 4.23 17.30 -30.00
C ALA A 913 5.47 17.03 -30.86
N VAL A 914 5.53 17.62 -32.06
CA VAL A 914 6.72 17.61 -32.93
C VAL A 914 7.09 19.04 -33.22
N ILE A 915 8.36 19.40 -33.04
CA ILE A 915 8.88 20.72 -33.38
C ILE A 915 10.01 20.53 -34.39
N SER A 916 9.91 21.21 -35.52
CA SER A 916 10.92 21.17 -36.59
C SER A 916 11.48 22.57 -36.84
N VAL A 917 12.81 22.70 -36.81
CA VAL A 917 13.53 23.98 -36.82
C VAL A 917 14.69 23.93 -37.80
N GLN A 918 14.86 24.96 -38.63
CA GLN A 918 16.02 25.09 -39.51
C GLN A 918 17.23 25.61 -38.71
N THR A 919 18.28 24.80 -38.56
CA THR A 919 19.43 25.08 -37.68
C THR A 919 20.63 25.74 -38.39
N ASN A 920 20.37 26.41 -39.52
CA ASN A 920 21.36 27.01 -40.40
C ASN A 920 22.12 28.20 -39.75
N GLY A 921 23.09 27.89 -38.89
CA GLY A 921 24.04 28.84 -38.30
C GLY A 921 23.93 29.05 -36.78
N HIS A 922 22.92 28.49 -36.11
CA HIS A 922 22.69 28.69 -34.67
C HIS A 922 22.68 27.37 -33.88
N PRO A 923 23.56 27.18 -32.86
CA PRO A 923 23.53 26.03 -31.98
C PRO A 923 22.38 26.17 -30.97
N THR A 924 21.20 25.67 -31.34
CA THR A 924 20.03 25.58 -30.46
C THR A 924 19.97 24.17 -29.87
N THR A 925 19.87 24.04 -28.55
CA THR A 925 19.81 22.73 -27.88
C THR A 925 18.40 22.16 -27.92
N GLU A 926 18.27 20.83 -27.93
CA GLU A 926 16.98 20.15 -27.79
C GLU A 926 16.23 20.61 -26.53
N GLU A 927 16.92 20.66 -25.38
CA GLU A 927 16.35 21.14 -24.12
C GLU A 927 15.74 22.55 -24.19
N ASP A 928 16.35 23.46 -24.95
CA ASP A 928 15.88 24.85 -25.03
C ASP A 928 14.53 24.93 -25.75
N ILE A 929 14.35 24.11 -26.78
CA ILE A 929 13.12 23.98 -27.57
C ILE A 929 11.98 23.39 -26.71
N VAL A 930 12.28 22.36 -25.90
CA VAL A 930 11.30 21.71 -25.01
C VAL A 930 10.85 22.65 -23.90
N LYS A 931 11.80 23.27 -23.19
CA LYS A 931 11.52 24.22 -22.10
C LYS A 931 10.74 25.45 -22.60
N ARG A 932 10.91 25.85 -23.87
CA ARG A 932 10.14 26.93 -24.49
C ARG A 932 8.67 26.55 -24.71
N LEU A 933 8.40 25.37 -25.30
CA LEU A 933 7.02 24.90 -25.51
C LEU A 933 6.26 24.78 -24.18
N GLU A 934 6.89 24.17 -23.17
CA GLU A 934 6.27 24.02 -21.84
C GLU A 934 5.97 25.39 -21.21
N LYS A 935 6.91 26.34 -21.30
CA LYS A 935 6.71 27.70 -20.78
C LYS A 935 5.54 28.41 -21.44
N ASP A 936 5.43 28.36 -22.77
CA ASP A 936 4.36 29.04 -23.50
C ASP A 936 2.98 28.41 -23.18
N LEU A 937 2.92 27.07 -22.96
CA LEU A 937 1.70 26.37 -22.52
C LEU A 937 1.33 26.66 -21.05
N ARG A 938 2.32 26.79 -20.15
CA ARG A 938 2.11 27.20 -18.75
C ARG A 938 1.63 28.66 -18.66
N GLN A 939 2.17 29.56 -19.49
CA GLN A 939 1.78 30.98 -19.49
C GLN A 939 0.31 31.21 -19.86
N GLU A 940 -0.21 30.45 -20.83
CA GLU A 940 -1.62 30.50 -21.25
C GLU A 940 -2.53 29.58 -20.40
N GLN A 941 -2.00 29.00 -19.32
CA GLN A 941 -2.65 28.05 -18.41
C GLN A 941 -3.37 26.90 -19.13
N VAL A 942 -2.82 26.44 -20.26
CA VAL A 942 -3.41 25.39 -21.11
C VAL A 942 -3.31 24.03 -20.41
N LEU A 943 -2.19 23.79 -19.72
CA LEU A 943 -1.99 22.67 -18.80
C LEU A 943 -2.89 22.83 -17.58
N ALA A 944 -3.42 21.72 -17.05
CA ALA A 944 -4.09 21.72 -15.76
C ALA A 944 -3.12 22.15 -14.64
N THR A 945 -3.59 22.95 -13.69
CA THR A 945 -2.77 23.38 -12.55
C THR A 945 -2.45 22.17 -11.66
N GLU A 946 -1.25 22.11 -11.10
CA GLU A 946 -0.69 20.91 -10.45
C GLU A 946 -1.47 20.41 -9.20
N GLY A 947 -2.46 21.18 -8.72
CA GLY A 947 -3.40 20.79 -7.67
C GLY A 947 -4.38 19.66 -8.03
N GLU A 948 -4.57 19.31 -9.31
CA GLU A 948 -5.31 18.09 -9.72
C GLU A 948 -4.39 16.89 -10.02
N THR A 949 -3.08 17.10 -10.18
CA THR A 949 -2.11 16.02 -10.45
C THR A 949 -1.43 15.50 -9.18
N ALA A 950 -1.71 16.11 -8.02
CA ALA A 950 -1.13 15.75 -6.74
C ALA A 950 -1.49 14.32 -6.29
N GLU A 951 -2.69 13.82 -6.58
CA GLU A 951 -3.12 12.48 -6.13
C GLU A 951 -2.56 11.34 -6.98
N VAL A 952 -2.25 11.58 -8.26
CA VAL A 952 -1.74 10.54 -9.19
C VAL A 952 -0.19 10.52 -9.26
N THR A 953 0.48 11.56 -8.77
CA THR A 953 1.97 11.66 -8.82
C THR A 953 2.68 11.93 -7.49
N SER A 954 1.97 12.17 -6.37
CA SER A 954 2.58 12.36 -5.05
C SER A 954 2.02 11.45 -3.94
N THR A 955 1.27 10.41 -4.29
CA THR A 955 0.86 9.34 -3.36
C THR A 955 1.99 8.35 -3.09
N GLY A 956 2.95 8.77 -2.26
CA GLY A 956 3.58 7.89 -1.28
C GLY A 956 4.45 6.72 -1.75
N ILE A 957 5.34 6.89 -2.74
CA ILE A 957 6.52 6.00 -2.87
C ILE A 957 7.77 6.72 -2.36
N LYS A 958 8.12 6.45 -1.10
CA LYS A 958 9.51 6.57 -0.63
C LYS A 958 10.33 5.51 -1.36
N THR A 959 11.18 5.93 -2.30
CA THR A 959 12.17 5.04 -2.90
C THR A 959 13.19 4.63 -1.85
N PHE A 960 13.11 3.38 -1.39
CA PHE A 960 14.16 2.77 -0.59
C PHE A 960 15.42 2.57 -1.43
N THR A 961 16.49 3.22 -0.99
CA THR A 961 17.89 2.76 -1.13
C THR A 961 18.28 2.04 0.15
#